data_AF-A0A7R7WD43-F1
#
_entry.id   AF-A0A7R7WD43-F1
#
_cell.length_a   1.000
_cell.length_b   1.000
_cell.length_c   1.000
_cell.angle_alpha   90.00
_cell.angle_beta   90.00
_cell.angle_gamma   90.00
#
_symmetry.space_group_name_H-M   'P 1'
#
loop_
_entity.id
_entity.type
_entity.pdbx_description
1 polymer ?
#
loop_
_entity_poly.entity_id
_entity_poly.type
_entity_poly.pdbx_seq_one_letter_code
_entity_poly.pdbx_strand_id
1 'polypeptide(L)'
;MGMTLLADAATSSLTALKGSTTSSAFSSLTVPPEPARTVVTVYSPGQEAIVQVVADILGKPWTTETSLSTCGPGSNAVVVGFLATEDSIASLQVDDPSSCILVNTHCVDDGSFPDDALTERCHYEFLYSLRSPFFRRDLTRFLSLILGQTRPHEDLKTKNRTNFISTTFPDVHAALPNLDILSVGSDAVEIRVDLLVDPEPPQGAEVSVPSLRYVGQQLMLLRQHTELPIIFTTRCTKENGKFPMDDPMLFYKYLRRAIQWGVEYIDVELWLPEDIRRRLSEVKGNSIIMSAFHDFSGTWKWTSPEAPRIFAESAKYADIVKMIAMVTTIEANYELEYFRSTIKGTYGPYPLLSAVNMGQLGQLSRALNTVFSPITHPLLPMIAAPGQLTAAEINEALHIMGQLPKRDLYAIGSFRSTPQSMFMEKCFNELSLPHTLTSIDRGPTGSIERVITQPSFGGASVHPPIASGTSSIPAISEAAQAIGLVDTIVAMRGSGRPQQPAPPQQQLMGENATWKGIRATLTRDYVPSAYRGRAAIILAGSESEASATIFALRSLGVGAIHTVGFRARGPLAEGLEPFTSIQSVKMVEQPFVMVSALPPEKSLLVQPLLRHYRTSGRTSPPSTRGKVYLDLTRGERTGDPVGVAVRAGWTAYGIEDVDAWTTVETLRLLVGQNVPFDFVRMASGRVF
;
A
#
# COMPACT_ATOMS: atom_id res chain seq x y z
N MET A 1 22.00 -18.72 -66.70
CA MET A 1 21.60 -17.34 -67.06
C MET A 1 20.96 -16.73 -65.83
N GLY A 2 21.77 -16.05 -65.01
CA GLY A 2 21.36 -15.52 -63.72
C GLY A 2 21.11 -14.02 -63.82
N MET A 3 19.96 -13.57 -63.35
CA MET A 3 19.60 -12.17 -63.25
C MET A 3 19.52 -11.76 -61.78
N THR A 4 20.53 -11.00 -61.38
CA THR A 4 20.45 -9.96 -60.35
C THR A 4 19.57 -8.84 -60.88
N LEU A 5 18.81 -8.15 -60.03
CA LEU A 5 18.53 -6.71 -60.17
C LEU A 5 17.86 -6.15 -58.91
N LEU A 6 18.54 -5.18 -58.30
CA LEU A 6 18.00 -4.10 -57.47
C LEU A 6 18.47 -2.80 -58.12
N ALA A 7 17.57 -1.83 -58.30
CA ALA A 7 17.81 -0.41 -58.01
C ALA A 7 16.55 0.43 -58.30
N ASP A 8 16.34 1.38 -57.39
CA ASP A 8 15.19 2.24 -57.18
C ASP A 8 14.91 3.29 -58.27
N ALA A 9 13.64 3.71 -58.38
CA ALA A 9 13.26 5.11 -58.59
C ALA A 9 11.82 5.36 -58.13
N ALA A 10 11.64 6.40 -57.30
CA ALA A 10 10.38 6.83 -56.70
C ALA A 10 9.41 7.51 -57.70
N THR A 11 8.09 7.45 -57.45
CA THR A 11 7.17 8.62 -57.37
C THR A 11 5.70 8.26 -57.09
N SER A 12 5.16 9.00 -56.11
CA SER A 12 3.79 9.49 -55.87
C SER A 12 2.53 8.59 -55.86
N SER A 13 1.87 8.68 -54.70
CA SER A 13 0.44 8.97 -54.45
C SER A 13 -0.56 7.80 -54.42
N LEU A 14 -1.20 7.59 -53.26
CA LEU A 14 -2.59 8.00 -52.98
C LEU A 14 -3.13 7.36 -51.67
N THR A 15 -3.84 8.21 -50.91
CA THR A 15 -4.96 7.91 -49.99
C THR A 15 -4.71 7.07 -48.72
N ALA A 16 -4.46 7.77 -47.62
CA ALA A 16 -4.68 7.26 -46.27
C ALA A 16 -6.17 7.40 -45.87
N LEU A 17 -6.82 6.26 -45.63
CA LEU A 17 -8.12 6.16 -44.98
C LEU A 17 -7.94 6.16 -43.46
N LYS A 18 -8.77 6.97 -42.79
CA LYS A 18 -8.88 7.17 -41.34
C LYS A 18 -8.98 5.83 -40.57
N GLY A 19 -8.07 5.60 -39.63
CA GLY A 19 -8.20 4.61 -38.56
C GLY A 19 -8.40 5.33 -37.22
N SER A 20 -9.44 4.94 -36.48
CA SER A 20 -9.85 5.54 -35.22
C SER A 20 -8.87 5.18 -34.09
N THR A 21 -8.41 6.18 -33.35
CA THR A 21 -7.54 6.04 -32.17
C THR A 21 -8.37 6.25 -30.91
N THR A 22 -8.86 5.18 -30.28
CA THR A 22 -9.58 5.26 -28.99
C THR A 22 -9.22 4.17 -27.97
N SER A 23 -8.15 3.39 -28.15
CA SER A 23 -7.84 2.27 -27.23
C SER A 23 -6.77 2.53 -26.14
N SER A 24 -6.35 3.77 -25.88
CA SER A 24 -5.18 4.01 -25.00
C SER A 24 -5.48 4.06 -23.50
N ALA A 25 -6.68 4.48 -23.08
CA ALA A 25 -6.97 4.82 -21.66
C ALA A 25 -6.99 3.62 -20.69
N PHE A 26 -7.17 2.38 -21.18
CA PHE A 26 -7.16 1.17 -20.34
C PHE A 26 -5.85 0.38 -20.39
N SER A 27 -4.90 0.75 -21.26
CA SER A 27 -3.65 -0.01 -21.45
C SER A 27 -2.68 0.11 -20.28
N SER A 28 -2.77 1.19 -19.49
CA SER A 28 -1.96 1.43 -18.29
C SER A 28 -2.49 0.76 -17.02
N LEU A 29 -3.74 0.27 -17.02
CA LEU A 29 -4.40 -0.41 -15.91
C LEU A 29 -4.20 -1.94 -15.95
N THR A 30 -3.13 -2.41 -16.59
CA THR A 30 -2.86 -3.84 -16.69
C THR A 30 -2.67 -4.41 -15.29
N VAL A 31 -3.69 -5.11 -14.80
CA VAL A 31 -3.59 -5.98 -13.63
C VAL A 31 -2.37 -6.87 -13.88
N PRO A 32 -1.36 -6.86 -12.98
CA PRO A 32 -0.18 -7.68 -13.18
C PRO A 32 -0.60 -9.11 -13.55
N PRO A 33 0.01 -9.73 -14.57
CA PRO A 33 -0.27 -11.13 -14.86
C PRO A 33 -0.04 -11.92 -13.57
N GLU A 34 -1.09 -12.60 -13.10
CA GLU A 34 -0.97 -13.39 -11.88
C GLU A 34 -0.08 -14.58 -12.22
N PRO A 35 1.09 -14.75 -11.57
CA PRO A 35 1.93 -15.91 -11.83
C PRO A 35 1.10 -17.16 -11.55
N ALA A 36 1.15 -18.14 -12.46
CA ALA A 36 0.38 -19.37 -12.36
C ALA A 36 0.96 -20.27 -11.25
N ARG A 37 0.77 -19.87 -9.99
CA ARG A 37 1.28 -20.56 -8.81
C ARG A 37 0.12 -21.01 -7.93
N THR A 38 0.12 -22.28 -7.57
CA THR A 38 -0.81 -22.82 -6.58
C THR A 38 -0.41 -22.33 -5.19
N VAL A 39 -1.35 -21.79 -4.41
CA VAL A 39 -1.11 -21.47 -2.99
C VAL A 39 -1.38 -22.72 -2.17
N VAL A 40 -0.33 -23.21 -1.50
CA VAL A 40 -0.38 -24.37 -0.60
C VAL A 40 -0.31 -23.87 0.83
N THR A 41 -1.41 -24.02 1.55
CA THR A 41 -1.54 -23.68 2.96
C THR A 41 -1.20 -24.92 3.79
N VAL A 42 -0.02 -24.91 4.41
CA VAL A 42 0.41 -25.96 5.33
C VAL A 42 -0.15 -25.64 6.72
N TYR A 43 -0.79 -26.61 7.37
CA TYR A 43 -1.45 -26.41 8.66
C TYR A 43 -1.27 -27.61 9.60
N SER A 44 -1.33 -27.36 10.90
CA SER A 44 -1.23 -28.40 11.95
C SER A 44 -2.58 -29.08 12.23
N PRO A 45 -2.61 -30.29 12.82
CA PRO A 45 -3.84 -30.97 13.19
C PRO A 45 -4.80 -30.07 13.99
N GLY A 46 -6.07 -30.05 13.60
CA GLY A 46 -7.10 -29.20 14.23
C GLY A 46 -7.14 -27.74 13.74
N GLN A 47 -6.23 -27.33 12.85
CA GLN A 47 -6.17 -25.96 12.30
C GLN A 47 -6.70 -25.83 10.87
N GLU A 48 -7.42 -26.83 10.34
CA GLU A 48 -7.90 -26.90 8.94
C GLU A 48 -8.71 -25.67 8.47
N ALA A 49 -9.38 -24.98 9.39
CA ALA A 49 -10.19 -23.80 9.09
C ALA A 49 -9.38 -22.68 8.41
N ILE A 50 -8.06 -22.60 8.64
CA ILE A 50 -7.19 -21.60 8.00
C ILE A 50 -7.18 -21.73 6.48
N VAL A 51 -7.27 -22.95 5.94
CA VAL A 51 -7.30 -23.21 4.50
C VAL A 51 -8.51 -22.52 3.88
N GLN A 52 -9.66 -22.64 4.54
CA GLN A 52 -10.88 -21.98 4.10
C GLN A 52 -10.77 -20.46 4.15
N VAL A 53 -10.15 -19.89 5.20
CA VAL A 53 -9.98 -18.43 5.30
C VAL A 53 -9.07 -17.91 4.20
N VAL A 54 -7.94 -18.58 3.92
CA VAL A 54 -7.05 -18.26 2.80
C VAL A 54 -7.81 -18.31 1.48
N ALA A 55 -8.57 -19.39 1.24
CA ALA A 55 -9.37 -19.56 0.04
C ALA A 55 -10.44 -18.46 -0.13
N ASP A 56 -11.12 -18.09 0.95
CA ASP A 56 -12.11 -17.02 0.95
C ASP A 56 -11.48 -15.65 0.66
N ILE A 57 -10.31 -15.34 1.24
CA ILE A 57 -9.57 -14.09 0.98
C ILE A 57 -9.07 -14.03 -0.48
N LEU A 58 -8.58 -15.14 -1.01
CA LEU A 58 -8.11 -15.26 -2.39
C LEU A 58 -9.25 -15.33 -3.41
N GLY A 59 -10.49 -15.49 -2.95
CA GLY A 59 -11.61 -15.78 -3.84
C GLY A 59 -11.32 -17.01 -4.69
N LYS A 60 -10.89 -18.12 -4.09
CA LYS A 60 -10.63 -19.38 -4.79
C LYS A 60 -11.30 -20.56 -4.08
N PRO A 61 -11.76 -21.59 -4.81
CA PRO A 61 -12.12 -22.86 -4.19
C PRO A 61 -10.91 -23.47 -3.47
N TRP A 62 -11.15 -24.41 -2.56
CA TRP A 62 -10.10 -25.12 -1.85
C TRP A 62 -10.31 -26.62 -1.83
N THR A 63 -9.21 -27.34 -1.66
CA THR A 63 -9.16 -28.80 -1.44
C THR A 63 -8.12 -29.11 -0.35
N THR A 64 -8.16 -30.30 0.22
CA THR A 64 -7.11 -30.79 1.12
C THR A 64 -6.47 -32.03 0.52
N GLU A 65 -5.15 -32.10 0.58
CA GLU A 65 -4.35 -33.18 0.01
C GLU A 65 -3.42 -33.77 1.07
N THR A 66 -3.11 -35.06 0.92
CA THR A 66 -2.17 -35.78 1.81
C THR A 66 -0.77 -35.91 1.20
N SER A 67 -0.61 -35.60 -0.09
CA SER A 67 0.66 -35.60 -0.81
C SER A 67 0.72 -34.43 -1.79
N LEU A 68 1.88 -33.79 -1.95
CA LEU A 68 2.11 -32.70 -2.90
C LEU A 68 2.43 -33.18 -4.33
N SER A 69 2.59 -34.50 -4.53
CA SER A 69 2.84 -35.11 -5.86
C SER A 69 1.70 -34.89 -6.87
N THR A 70 0.53 -34.46 -6.41
CA THR A 70 -0.65 -34.11 -7.21
C THR A 70 -0.74 -32.63 -7.59
N CYS A 71 0.18 -31.77 -7.13
CA CYS A 71 0.30 -30.40 -7.66
C CYS A 71 0.80 -30.47 -9.11
N GLY A 72 -0.14 -30.60 -10.06
CA GLY A 72 0.13 -30.54 -11.50
C GLY A 72 0.76 -29.21 -11.93
N PRO A 73 1.03 -29.01 -13.24
CA PRO A 73 1.64 -27.79 -13.75
C PRO A 73 0.89 -26.56 -13.21
N GLY A 74 1.62 -25.67 -12.53
CA GLY A 74 1.11 -24.61 -11.63
C GLY A 74 -0.29 -24.09 -11.98
N SER A 75 -1.29 -24.52 -11.20
CA SER A 75 -2.67 -24.07 -11.38
C SER A 75 -3.03 -23.07 -10.29
N ASN A 76 -3.37 -21.86 -10.72
CA ASN A 76 -3.80 -20.80 -9.82
C ASN A 76 -5.31 -20.88 -9.47
N ALA A 77 -5.97 -21.99 -9.83
CA ALA A 77 -7.42 -22.12 -9.74
C ALA A 77 -7.92 -22.50 -8.32
N VAL A 78 -7.09 -23.17 -7.51
CA VAL A 78 -7.50 -23.78 -6.24
C VAL A 78 -6.45 -23.51 -5.17
N VAL A 79 -6.89 -23.31 -3.92
CA VAL A 79 -6.03 -23.32 -2.73
C VAL A 79 -5.93 -24.75 -2.19
N VAL A 80 -4.71 -25.24 -1.99
CA VAL A 80 -4.47 -26.60 -1.49
C VAL A 80 -4.11 -26.53 0.00
N GLY A 81 -4.86 -27.21 0.84
CA GLY A 81 -4.50 -27.44 2.23
C GLY A 81 -3.63 -28.69 2.36
N PHE A 82 -2.50 -28.58 3.06
CA PHE A 82 -1.63 -29.71 3.37
C PHE A 82 -1.48 -29.88 4.89
N LEU A 83 -1.83 -31.06 5.40
CA LEU A 83 -1.71 -31.38 6.81
C LEU A 83 -0.26 -31.74 7.17
N ALA A 84 0.36 -30.92 8.03
CA ALA A 84 1.68 -31.19 8.58
C ALA A 84 1.59 -32.19 9.74
N THR A 85 2.26 -33.33 9.59
CA THR A 85 2.48 -34.38 10.59
C THR A 85 3.97 -34.73 10.54
N GLU A 86 4.52 -35.33 11.60
CA GLU A 86 5.95 -35.68 11.64
C GLU A 86 6.40 -36.48 10.39
N ASP A 87 5.58 -37.44 9.95
CA ASP A 87 5.84 -38.23 8.75
C ASP A 87 5.73 -37.42 7.45
N SER A 88 4.79 -36.46 7.38
CA SER A 88 4.53 -35.70 6.16
C SER A 88 5.53 -34.56 5.94
N ILE A 89 6.16 -34.02 7.00
CA ILE A 89 7.19 -32.97 6.90
C ILE A 89 8.40 -33.45 6.08
N ALA A 90 8.83 -34.71 6.30
CA ALA A 90 9.95 -35.29 5.55
C ALA A 90 9.64 -35.38 4.05
N SER A 91 8.39 -35.68 3.71
CA SER A 91 7.88 -35.81 2.35
C SER A 91 7.52 -34.47 1.66
N LEU A 92 7.59 -33.35 2.39
CA LEU A 92 7.32 -32.02 1.86
C LEU A 92 8.47 -31.61 0.91
N GLN A 93 8.38 -32.04 -0.33
CA GLN A 93 9.23 -31.65 -1.45
C GLN A 93 8.33 -31.23 -2.61
N VAL A 94 8.74 -30.15 -3.28
CA VAL A 94 8.08 -29.64 -4.47
C VAL A 94 9.01 -29.89 -5.65
N ASP A 95 8.53 -30.63 -6.65
CA ASP A 95 9.33 -30.97 -7.84
C ASP A 95 9.70 -29.73 -8.66
N ASP A 96 8.79 -28.75 -8.74
CA ASP A 96 9.02 -27.45 -9.37
C ASP A 96 8.72 -26.29 -8.39
N PRO A 97 9.74 -25.67 -7.76
CA PRO A 97 9.57 -24.54 -6.85
C PRO A 97 8.85 -23.33 -7.46
N SER A 98 8.80 -23.23 -8.79
CA SER A 98 8.13 -22.13 -9.48
C SER A 98 6.63 -22.36 -9.66
N SER A 99 6.13 -23.58 -9.42
CA SER A 99 4.74 -23.99 -9.63
C SER A 99 3.80 -23.69 -8.47
N CYS A 100 4.32 -23.48 -7.26
CA CYS A 100 3.51 -23.24 -6.07
C CYS A 100 4.20 -22.33 -5.04
N ILE A 101 3.41 -21.83 -4.09
CA ILE A 101 3.89 -21.06 -2.94
C ILE A 101 3.43 -21.79 -1.69
N LEU A 102 4.40 -22.16 -0.85
CA LEU A 102 4.15 -22.89 0.40
C LEU A 102 4.14 -21.90 1.54
N VAL A 103 3.02 -21.87 2.25
CA VAL A 103 2.79 -21.01 3.41
C VAL A 103 2.57 -21.90 4.61
N ASN A 104 3.54 -21.95 5.52
CA ASN A 104 3.36 -22.56 6.83
C ASN A 104 2.44 -21.67 7.67
N THR A 105 1.30 -22.16 8.10
CA THR A 105 0.36 -21.40 8.92
C THR A 105 0.28 -21.97 10.32
N HIS A 106 0.31 -21.10 11.33
CA HIS A 106 0.31 -21.54 12.72
C HIS A 106 -0.48 -20.61 13.63
N CYS A 107 -1.44 -21.19 14.36
CA CYS A 107 -2.18 -20.50 15.40
C CYS A 107 -1.33 -20.38 16.68
N VAL A 108 -1.12 -19.17 17.19
CA VAL A 108 -0.30 -18.92 18.40
C VAL A 108 -1.10 -18.98 19.71
N ASP A 109 -2.42 -19.25 19.65
CA ASP A 109 -3.33 -19.16 20.80
C ASP A 109 -3.09 -20.20 21.90
N ASP A 110 -2.43 -21.31 21.57
CA ASP A 110 -2.06 -22.38 22.50
C ASP A 110 -0.66 -22.17 23.11
N GLY A 111 0.02 -21.08 22.74
CA GLY A 111 1.38 -20.81 23.19
C GLY A 111 2.43 -21.74 22.61
N SER A 112 2.14 -22.49 21.55
CA SER A 112 3.14 -23.22 20.76
C SER A 112 3.76 -22.32 19.69
N PHE A 113 4.80 -22.80 19.02
CA PHE A 113 5.46 -22.09 17.93
C PHE A 113 5.75 -23.08 16.77
N PRO A 114 5.82 -22.62 15.51
CA PRO A 114 6.12 -23.49 14.38
C PRO A 114 7.44 -24.25 14.55
N ASP A 115 7.45 -25.48 14.03
CA ASP A 115 8.67 -26.27 13.88
C ASP A 115 9.60 -25.60 12.84
N ASP A 116 10.83 -25.26 13.26
CA ASP A 116 11.85 -24.67 12.42
C ASP A 116 12.14 -25.54 11.17
N ALA A 117 12.14 -26.88 11.29
CA ALA A 117 12.39 -27.77 10.16
C ALA A 117 11.29 -27.71 9.09
N LEU A 118 10.04 -27.49 9.51
CA LEU A 118 8.92 -27.27 8.60
C LEU A 118 9.02 -25.91 7.93
N THR A 119 9.35 -24.87 8.70
CA THR A 119 9.44 -23.51 8.17
C THR A 119 10.58 -23.35 7.17
N GLU A 120 11.72 -24.00 7.37
CA GLU A 120 12.83 -23.98 6.39
C GLU A 120 12.45 -24.64 5.04
N ARG A 121 11.46 -25.54 5.02
CA ARG A 121 10.92 -26.15 3.79
C ARG A 121 9.84 -25.30 3.12
N CYS A 122 9.34 -24.28 3.81
CA CYS A 122 8.29 -23.39 3.30
C CYS A 122 8.87 -22.09 2.76
N HIS A 123 8.19 -21.54 1.74
CA HIS A 123 8.56 -20.25 1.19
C HIS A 123 8.28 -19.12 2.17
N TYR A 124 7.14 -19.23 2.87
CA TYR A 124 6.65 -18.26 3.84
C TYR A 124 6.07 -18.94 5.09
N GLU A 125 5.94 -18.16 6.17
CA GLU A 125 5.33 -18.53 7.43
C GLU A 125 4.32 -17.44 7.83
N PHE A 126 3.14 -17.83 8.30
CA PHE A 126 2.10 -16.92 8.74
C PHE A 126 1.60 -17.32 10.13
N LEU A 127 1.90 -16.47 11.11
CA LEU A 127 1.42 -16.59 12.47
C LEU A 127 0.07 -15.87 12.60
N TYR A 128 -0.86 -16.49 13.33
CA TYR A 128 -2.17 -15.90 13.57
C TYR A 128 -2.75 -16.23 14.93
N SER A 129 -3.73 -15.44 15.35
CA SER A 129 -4.55 -15.67 16.54
C SER A 129 -6.01 -15.58 16.15
N LEU A 130 -6.81 -16.59 16.49
CA LEU A 130 -8.25 -16.59 16.27
C LEU A 130 -8.97 -15.65 17.25
N ARG A 131 -8.28 -15.25 18.33
CA ARG A 131 -8.78 -14.26 19.30
C ARG A 131 -8.69 -12.82 18.77
N SER A 132 -7.86 -12.57 17.75
CA SER A 132 -7.70 -11.23 17.19
C SER A 132 -8.81 -10.90 16.18
N PRO A 133 -9.51 -9.76 16.32
CA PRO A 133 -10.49 -9.33 15.32
C PRO A 133 -9.83 -8.87 14.00
N PHE A 134 -8.52 -8.68 13.99
CA PHE A 134 -7.76 -8.17 12.83
C PHE A 134 -7.10 -9.28 12.01
N PHE A 135 -7.22 -10.55 12.42
CA PHE A 135 -6.59 -11.70 11.76
C PHE A 135 -6.86 -11.75 10.24
N ARG A 136 -8.11 -11.51 9.81
CA ARG A 136 -8.46 -11.54 8.37
C ARG A 136 -7.75 -10.44 7.57
N ARG A 137 -7.71 -9.22 8.12
CA ARG A 137 -7.02 -8.08 7.53
C ARG A 137 -5.52 -8.36 7.42
N ASP A 138 -4.94 -8.87 8.49
CA ASP A 138 -3.54 -9.25 8.57
C ASP A 138 -3.14 -10.27 7.50
N LEU A 139 -3.93 -11.35 7.38
CA LEU A 139 -3.74 -12.38 6.37
C LEU A 139 -3.92 -11.83 4.95
N THR A 140 -4.87 -10.92 4.74
CA THR A 140 -5.08 -10.26 3.44
C THR A 140 -3.86 -9.43 3.03
N ARG A 141 -3.29 -8.66 3.96
CA ARG A 141 -2.09 -7.85 3.72
C ARG A 141 -0.89 -8.74 3.39
N PHE A 142 -0.67 -9.79 4.19
CA PHE A 142 0.39 -10.78 3.96
C PHE A 142 0.24 -11.45 2.59
N LEU A 143 -0.93 -12.01 2.27
CA LEU A 143 -1.18 -12.68 0.98
C LEU A 143 -1.01 -11.72 -0.20
N SER A 144 -1.49 -10.48 -0.08
CA SER A 144 -1.33 -9.47 -1.13
C SER A 144 0.13 -9.17 -1.42
N LEU A 145 0.98 -9.11 -0.39
CA LEU A 145 2.42 -8.89 -0.55
C LEU A 145 3.13 -10.10 -1.14
N ILE A 146 2.96 -11.31 -0.57
CA ILE A 146 3.72 -12.48 -1.03
C ILE A 146 3.32 -12.93 -2.45
N LEU A 147 2.09 -12.62 -2.87
CA LEU A 147 1.62 -12.86 -4.24
C LEU A 147 1.97 -11.70 -5.19
N GLY A 148 2.61 -10.63 -4.70
CA GLY A 148 3.05 -9.48 -5.49
C GLY A 148 1.91 -8.62 -6.04
N GLN A 149 0.72 -8.72 -5.43
CA GLN A 149 -0.51 -8.02 -5.81
C GLN A 149 -0.57 -6.60 -5.23
N THR A 150 0.09 -6.40 -4.08
CA THR A 150 0.40 -5.09 -3.53
C THR A 150 1.91 -4.88 -3.54
N ARG A 151 2.34 -3.66 -3.88
CA ARG A 151 3.76 -3.27 -3.90
C ARG A 151 3.91 -1.89 -3.27
N PRO A 152 3.83 -1.77 -1.93
CA PRO A 152 3.85 -0.47 -1.25
C PRO A 152 5.06 0.39 -1.63
N HIS A 153 6.19 -0.23 -1.93
CA HIS A 153 7.39 0.48 -2.38
C HIS A 153 7.22 1.21 -3.70
N GLU A 154 6.46 0.67 -4.66
CA GLU A 154 6.17 1.35 -5.94
C GLU A 154 5.33 2.61 -5.73
N ASP A 155 4.34 2.55 -4.83
CA ASP A 155 3.54 3.72 -4.47
C ASP A 155 4.39 4.78 -3.76
N LEU A 156 5.21 4.36 -2.78
CA LEU A 156 6.05 5.27 -2.00
C LEU A 156 7.17 5.93 -2.83
N LYS A 157 7.68 5.26 -3.87
CA LYS A 157 8.65 5.84 -4.83
C LYS A 157 8.11 7.06 -5.58
N THR A 158 6.80 7.16 -5.76
CA THR A 158 6.17 8.30 -6.45
C THR A 158 6.07 9.55 -5.57
N LYS A 159 6.21 9.40 -4.24
CA LYS A 159 6.15 10.53 -3.31
C LYS A 159 7.42 11.36 -3.40
N ASN A 160 7.25 12.68 -3.31
CA ASN A 160 8.39 13.62 -3.22
C ASN A 160 9.23 13.42 -1.95
N ARG A 161 8.61 12.92 -0.88
CA ARG A 161 9.23 12.69 0.42
C ARG A 161 8.60 11.49 1.09
N THR A 162 9.43 10.66 1.72
CA THR A 162 9.00 9.54 2.55
C THR A 162 9.66 9.59 3.92
N ASN A 163 8.91 9.21 4.96
CA ASN A 163 9.38 9.12 6.33
C ASN A 163 9.10 7.74 6.92
N PHE A 164 9.84 7.32 7.95
CA PHE A 164 9.45 6.16 8.74
C PHE A 164 9.68 6.42 10.23
N ILE A 165 8.82 5.84 11.08
CA ILE A 165 8.94 5.93 12.53
C ILE A 165 9.51 4.64 13.10
N SER A 166 10.52 4.78 13.97
CA SER A 166 11.13 3.65 14.69
C SER A 166 10.38 3.38 15.98
N THR A 167 9.80 2.19 16.11
CA THR A 167 9.27 1.73 17.40
C THR A 167 10.45 1.42 18.33
N THR A 168 10.49 2.08 19.48
CA THR A 168 11.53 1.91 20.51
C THR A 168 10.99 1.23 21.77
N PHE A 169 9.84 0.59 21.66
CA PHE A 169 9.18 -0.11 22.75
C PHE A 169 9.84 -1.50 22.96
N PRO A 170 10.02 -1.94 24.22
CA PRO A 170 10.46 -3.30 24.51
C PRO A 170 9.39 -4.36 24.16
N ASP A 171 8.12 -3.94 24.07
CA ASP A 171 6.98 -4.76 23.67
C ASP A 171 5.99 -3.88 22.86
N VAL A 172 5.53 -4.37 21.71
CA VAL A 172 4.60 -3.70 20.79
C VAL A 172 3.25 -3.42 21.46
N HIS A 173 2.82 -4.21 22.45
CA HIS A 173 1.59 -3.94 23.20
C HIS A 173 1.58 -2.53 23.80
N ALA A 174 2.74 -2.02 24.22
CA ALA A 174 2.87 -0.68 24.78
C ALA A 174 2.60 0.43 23.74
N ALA A 175 2.79 0.14 22.44
CA ALA A 175 2.55 1.09 21.36
C ALA A 175 1.07 1.16 20.95
N LEU A 176 0.32 0.06 21.08
CA LEU A 176 -1.02 -0.11 20.49
C LEU A 176 -2.01 1.02 20.80
N PRO A 177 -2.12 1.53 22.04
CA PRO A 177 -3.10 2.58 22.35
C PRO A 177 -2.86 3.88 21.57
N ASN A 178 -1.63 4.12 21.13
CA ASN A 178 -1.21 5.35 20.46
C ASN A 178 -0.61 5.12 19.07
N LEU A 179 -0.61 3.89 18.54
CA LEU A 179 0.11 3.54 17.30
C LEU A 179 -0.39 4.37 16.10
N ASP A 180 -1.70 4.58 16.03
CA ASP A 180 -2.36 5.41 15.02
C ASP A 180 -1.93 6.89 15.09
N ILE A 181 -1.65 7.40 16.30
CA ILE A 181 -1.18 8.78 16.50
C ILE A 181 0.32 8.87 16.20
N LEU A 182 1.10 7.92 16.73
CA LEU A 182 2.54 7.82 16.55
C LEU A 182 2.93 7.81 15.07
N SER A 183 2.12 7.17 14.23
CA SER A 183 2.44 6.95 12.81
C SER A 183 1.93 8.04 11.86
N VAL A 184 1.29 9.10 12.36
CA VAL A 184 0.88 10.26 11.53
C VAL A 184 2.11 10.93 10.90
N GLY A 185 2.08 11.14 9.59
CA GLY A 185 3.21 11.68 8.82
C GLY A 185 4.29 10.65 8.47
N SER A 186 4.11 9.39 8.88
CA SER A 186 5.00 8.28 8.56
C SER A 186 4.49 7.46 7.37
N ASP A 187 5.41 6.96 6.55
CA ASP A 187 5.13 6.09 5.41
C ASP A 187 5.45 4.62 5.67
N ALA A 188 6.17 4.32 6.75
CA ALA A 188 6.47 2.98 7.22
C ALA A 188 6.65 2.98 8.75
N VAL A 189 6.56 1.80 9.37
CA VAL A 189 6.88 1.60 10.79
C VAL A 189 8.03 0.62 10.90
N GLU A 190 9.11 1.04 11.56
CA GLU A 190 10.25 0.16 11.83
C GLU A 190 10.05 -0.57 13.16
N ILE A 191 10.14 -1.90 13.12
CA ILE A 191 10.25 -2.76 14.31
C ILE A 191 11.74 -2.98 14.61
N ARG A 192 12.19 -2.42 15.74
CA ARG A 192 13.55 -2.59 16.25
C ARG A 192 13.64 -3.88 17.06
N VAL A 193 13.94 -4.97 16.37
CA VAL A 193 14.02 -6.31 16.96
C VAL A 193 15.06 -6.38 18.07
N ASP A 194 16.17 -5.65 17.91
CA ASP A 194 17.22 -5.56 18.92
C ASP A 194 16.78 -4.83 20.21
N LEU A 195 15.66 -4.08 20.20
CA LEU A 195 15.14 -3.40 21.38
C LEU A 195 14.02 -4.16 22.09
N LEU A 196 13.46 -5.19 21.46
CA LEU A 196 12.44 -6.04 22.06
C LEU A 196 13.00 -6.82 23.25
N VAL A 197 12.18 -6.99 24.30
CA VAL A 197 12.54 -7.72 25.51
C VAL A 197 11.63 -8.92 25.64
N ASP A 198 12.18 -10.09 25.36
CA ASP A 198 11.48 -11.37 25.53
C ASP A 198 11.35 -11.71 27.03
N PRO A 199 10.12 -11.83 27.57
CA PRO A 199 9.92 -12.16 28.98
C PRO A 199 10.31 -13.61 29.31
N GLU A 200 10.35 -14.49 28.31
CA GLU A 200 10.68 -15.91 28.46
C GLU A 200 11.84 -16.27 27.51
N PRO A 201 13.04 -15.69 27.71
CA PRO A 201 14.15 -15.92 26.81
C PRO A 201 14.60 -17.39 26.85
N PRO A 202 15.21 -17.91 25.75
CA PRO A 202 15.71 -19.27 25.71
C PRO A 202 16.66 -19.57 26.87
N GLN A 203 16.43 -20.68 27.58
CA GLN A 203 17.25 -21.07 28.73
C GLN A 203 18.72 -21.30 28.30
N GLY A 204 19.67 -20.66 28.98
CA GLY A 204 21.10 -20.81 28.73
C GLY A 204 21.68 -19.92 27.62
N ALA A 205 20.91 -18.98 27.07
CA ALA A 205 21.44 -18.01 26.12
C ALA A 205 22.37 -16.99 26.83
N GLU A 206 23.65 -16.95 26.45
CA GLU A 206 24.62 -15.95 26.96
C GLU A 206 24.30 -14.52 26.46
N VAL A 207 23.55 -14.40 25.35
CA VAL A 207 23.16 -13.12 24.75
C VAL A 207 21.64 -12.96 24.79
N SER A 208 21.18 -11.82 25.32
CA SER A 208 19.77 -11.42 25.46
C SER A 208 19.13 -11.00 24.12
N VAL A 209 19.18 -11.84 23.09
CA VAL A 209 18.41 -11.64 21.84
C VAL A 209 17.01 -12.24 22.03
N PRO A 210 15.92 -11.52 21.67
CA PRO A 210 14.57 -12.05 21.79
C PRO A 210 14.36 -13.27 20.88
N SER A 211 13.64 -14.29 21.33
CA SER A 211 13.38 -15.49 20.54
C SER A 211 12.58 -15.17 19.26
N LEU A 212 12.77 -15.94 18.19
CA LEU A 212 11.93 -15.82 16.98
C LEU A 212 10.44 -16.00 17.29
N ARG A 213 10.12 -16.80 18.31
CA ARG A 213 8.77 -16.93 18.83
C ARG A 213 8.19 -15.58 19.25
N TYR A 214 8.89 -14.90 20.16
CA TYR A 214 8.46 -13.61 20.66
C TYR A 214 8.44 -12.58 19.52
N VAL A 215 9.50 -12.49 18.73
CA VAL A 215 9.59 -11.54 17.59
C VAL A 215 8.46 -11.74 16.58
N GLY A 216 8.12 -12.99 16.24
CA GLY A 216 7.02 -13.31 15.34
C GLY A 216 5.67 -12.87 15.87
N GLN A 217 5.41 -13.05 17.17
CA GLN A 217 4.19 -12.58 17.83
C GLN A 217 4.11 -11.05 17.85
N GLN A 218 5.22 -10.36 18.13
CA GLN A 218 5.31 -8.90 18.13
C GLN A 218 5.09 -8.32 16.71
N LEU A 219 5.66 -8.96 15.69
CA LEU A 219 5.44 -8.59 14.28
C LEU A 219 3.98 -8.80 13.86
N MET A 220 3.39 -9.96 14.16
CA MET A 220 1.98 -10.25 13.91
C MET A 220 1.08 -9.18 14.54
N LEU A 221 1.34 -8.85 15.81
CA LEU A 221 0.58 -7.85 16.55
C LEU A 221 0.70 -6.46 15.91
N LEU A 222 1.91 -6.05 15.51
CA LEU A 222 2.15 -4.78 14.84
C LEU A 222 1.38 -4.69 13.52
N ARG A 223 1.52 -5.71 12.65
CA ARG A 223 0.87 -5.78 11.33
C ARG A 223 -0.66 -5.79 11.44
N GLN A 224 -1.20 -6.37 12.52
CA GLN A 224 -2.63 -6.32 12.81
C GLN A 224 -3.16 -4.92 13.14
N HIS A 225 -2.32 -3.97 13.55
CA HIS A 225 -2.73 -2.65 14.07
C HIS A 225 -2.22 -1.45 13.26
N THR A 226 -1.64 -1.67 12.08
CA THR A 226 -1.25 -0.58 11.18
C THR A 226 -1.44 -0.98 9.74
N GLU A 227 -1.80 -0.04 8.86
CA GLU A 227 -1.81 -0.26 7.40
C GLU A 227 -0.46 0.07 6.75
N LEU A 228 0.44 0.70 7.50
CA LEU A 228 1.76 1.07 6.99
C LEU A 228 2.63 -0.17 6.77
N PRO A 229 3.50 -0.16 5.74
CA PRO A 229 4.48 -1.20 5.55
C PRO A 229 5.48 -1.23 6.72
N ILE A 230 6.00 -2.41 7.01
CA ILE A 230 6.91 -2.64 8.14
C ILE A 230 8.36 -2.71 7.65
N ILE A 231 9.26 -2.07 8.40
CA ILE A 231 10.71 -2.23 8.27
C ILE A 231 11.20 -3.11 9.42
N PHE A 232 11.76 -4.27 9.12
CA PHE A 232 12.33 -5.17 10.11
C PHE A 232 13.83 -4.93 10.26
N THR A 233 14.25 -4.55 11.47
CA THR A 233 15.63 -4.13 11.73
C THR A 233 16.23 -4.91 12.90
N THR A 234 17.34 -5.60 12.63
CA THR A 234 18.23 -6.19 13.64
C THR A 234 19.50 -5.33 13.72
N ARG A 235 19.50 -4.26 14.55
CA ARG A 235 20.65 -3.34 14.62
C ARG A 235 21.79 -3.95 15.47
N CYS A 236 23.01 -4.01 14.94
CA CYS A 236 24.14 -4.58 15.67
C CYS A 236 24.70 -3.67 16.78
N THR A 237 25.48 -4.24 17.70
CA THR A 237 26.12 -3.51 18.82
C THR A 237 27.07 -2.40 18.38
N LYS A 238 27.81 -2.58 17.27
CA LYS A 238 28.72 -1.53 16.74
C LYS A 238 27.97 -0.36 16.11
N GLU A 239 26.74 -0.59 15.66
CA GLU A 239 25.85 0.43 15.11
C GLU A 239 24.81 0.91 16.13
N ASN A 240 25.12 0.83 17.44
CA ASN A 240 24.27 1.32 18.54
C ASN A 240 22.91 0.61 18.67
N GLY A 241 22.88 -0.69 18.33
CA GLY A 241 21.80 -1.62 18.69
C GLY A 241 22.24 -2.62 19.75
N LYS A 242 21.50 -3.72 19.87
CA LYS A 242 21.79 -4.80 20.84
C LYS A 242 22.05 -6.17 20.20
N PHE A 243 21.97 -6.28 18.87
CA PHE A 243 22.16 -7.56 18.19
C PHE A 243 23.68 -7.91 18.11
N PRO A 244 24.09 -9.13 18.50
CA PRO A 244 25.51 -9.48 18.67
C PRO A 244 26.21 -9.73 17.33
N MET A 245 27.40 -9.17 17.12
CA MET A 245 28.14 -9.31 15.86
C MET A 245 28.94 -10.61 15.70
N ASP A 246 29.09 -11.39 16.77
CA ASP A 246 29.97 -12.57 16.78
C ASP A 246 29.42 -13.73 15.93
N ASP A 247 28.10 -13.72 15.66
CA ASP A 247 27.42 -14.69 14.80
C ASP A 247 26.61 -14.01 13.67
N PRO A 248 27.23 -13.78 12.48
CA PRO A 248 26.53 -13.26 11.32
C PRO A 248 25.37 -14.16 10.83
N MET A 249 25.41 -15.47 11.10
CA MET A 249 24.35 -16.38 10.69
C MET A 249 23.08 -16.18 11.53
N LEU A 250 23.19 -15.64 12.74
CA LEU A 250 22.04 -15.21 13.52
C LEU A 250 21.26 -14.09 12.80
N PHE A 251 21.95 -13.10 12.23
CA PHE A 251 21.31 -12.07 11.40
C PHE A 251 20.62 -12.69 10.20
N TYR A 252 21.30 -13.61 9.49
CA TYR A 252 20.70 -14.32 8.37
C TYR A 252 19.42 -15.04 8.80
N LYS A 253 19.41 -15.75 9.93
CA LYS A 253 18.24 -16.47 10.44
C LYS A 253 17.05 -15.52 10.66
N TYR A 254 17.27 -14.38 11.33
CA TYR A 254 16.20 -13.42 11.63
C TYR A 254 15.71 -12.68 10.38
N LEU A 255 16.62 -12.21 9.52
CA LEU A 255 16.27 -11.53 8.28
C LEU A 255 15.57 -12.46 7.29
N ARG A 256 16.02 -13.73 7.20
CA ARG A 256 15.34 -14.76 6.41
C ARG A 256 13.93 -15.01 6.95
N ARG A 257 13.78 -15.10 8.28
CA ARG A 257 12.46 -15.27 8.90
C ARG A 257 11.54 -14.07 8.66
N ALA A 258 12.05 -12.84 8.69
CA ALA A 258 11.28 -11.65 8.32
C ALA A 258 10.77 -11.70 6.87
N ILE A 259 11.58 -12.18 5.93
CA ILE A 259 11.13 -12.43 4.55
C ILE A 259 10.01 -13.49 4.53
N GLN A 260 10.17 -14.59 5.27
CA GLN A 260 9.14 -15.64 5.36
C GLN A 260 7.84 -15.13 5.99
N TRP A 261 7.92 -14.23 6.97
CA TRP A 261 6.74 -13.56 7.53
C TRP A 261 6.10 -12.53 6.61
N GLY A 262 6.67 -12.28 5.43
CA GLY A 262 6.16 -11.33 4.46
C GLY A 262 6.25 -9.89 4.97
N VAL A 263 7.43 -9.49 5.43
CA VAL A 263 7.72 -8.08 5.77
C VAL A 263 8.06 -7.30 4.49
N GLU A 264 7.56 -6.06 4.36
CA GLU A 264 7.80 -5.23 3.18
C GLU A 264 9.24 -4.76 3.02
N TYR A 265 9.93 -4.40 4.12
CA TYR A 265 11.32 -3.94 4.11
C TYR A 265 12.16 -4.67 5.16
N ILE A 266 13.37 -5.07 4.78
CA ILE A 266 14.37 -5.61 5.72
C ILE A 266 15.62 -4.73 5.72
N ASP A 267 16.11 -4.36 6.90
CA ASP A 267 17.34 -3.59 7.11
C ASP A 267 18.54 -4.56 7.19
N VAL A 268 19.36 -4.58 6.15
CA VAL A 268 20.49 -5.50 5.99
C VAL A 268 21.78 -4.70 6.15
N GLU A 269 22.51 -4.90 7.24
CA GLU A 269 23.71 -4.12 7.51
C GLU A 269 24.88 -4.49 6.60
N LEU A 270 25.65 -3.49 6.16
CA LEU A 270 26.73 -3.66 5.19
C LEU A 270 27.90 -4.50 5.72
N TRP A 271 28.13 -4.50 7.04
CA TRP A 271 29.21 -5.29 7.64
C TRP A 271 29.01 -6.80 7.49
N LEU A 272 27.76 -7.24 7.24
CA LEU A 272 27.47 -8.65 7.01
C LEU A 272 28.30 -9.18 5.82
N PRO A 273 28.86 -10.40 5.93
CA PRO A 273 29.53 -11.07 4.84
C PRO A 273 28.74 -10.98 3.52
N GLU A 274 29.46 -10.76 2.42
CA GLU A 274 28.82 -10.58 1.11
C GLU A 274 27.96 -11.78 0.70
N ASP A 275 28.35 -13.01 1.08
CA ASP A 275 27.56 -14.21 0.80
C ASP A 275 26.21 -14.20 1.52
N ILE A 276 26.12 -13.65 2.74
CA ILE A 276 24.86 -13.50 3.48
C ILE A 276 23.98 -12.47 2.79
N ARG A 277 24.53 -11.30 2.44
CA ARG A 277 23.79 -10.23 1.74
C ARG A 277 23.27 -10.71 0.38
N ARG A 278 24.09 -11.43 -0.38
CA ARG A 278 23.71 -12.05 -1.65
C ARG A 278 22.58 -13.07 -1.45
N ARG A 279 22.73 -14.02 -0.52
CA ARG A 279 21.70 -15.04 -0.24
C ARG A 279 20.35 -14.41 0.13
N LEU A 280 20.35 -13.36 0.96
CA LEU A 280 19.13 -12.62 1.29
C LEU A 280 18.49 -11.99 0.05
N SER A 281 19.29 -11.39 -0.84
CA SER A 281 18.79 -10.80 -2.08
C SER A 281 18.19 -11.82 -3.06
N GLU A 282 18.74 -13.04 -3.10
CA GLU A 282 18.24 -14.14 -3.95
C GLU A 282 16.89 -14.67 -3.46
N VAL A 283 16.62 -14.61 -2.15
CA VAL A 283 15.40 -15.15 -1.53
C VAL A 283 14.40 -14.09 -1.07
N LYS A 284 14.64 -12.80 -1.35
CA LYS A 284 13.82 -11.68 -0.82
C LYS A 284 12.36 -11.69 -1.25
N GLY A 285 12.01 -12.40 -2.32
CA GLY A 285 10.65 -12.41 -2.86
C GLY A 285 10.19 -11.00 -3.22
N ASN A 286 9.07 -10.56 -2.64
CA ASN A 286 8.54 -9.19 -2.80
C ASN A 286 9.00 -8.21 -1.71
N SER A 287 9.84 -8.64 -0.76
CA SER A 287 10.46 -7.75 0.22
C SER A 287 11.53 -6.87 -0.43
N ILE A 288 11.71 -5.69 0.14
CA ILE A 288 12.67 -4.67 -0.29
C ILE A 288 13.87 -4.68 0.67
N ILE A 289 15.08 -4.66 0.12
CA ILE A 289 16.31 -4.63 0.92
C ILE A 289 16.74 -3.18 1.11
N MET A 290 16.82 -2.77 2.38
CA MET A 290 17.45 -1.53 2.82
C MET A 290 18.86 -1.86 3.33
N SER A 291 19.89 -1.59 2.52
CA SER A 291 21.27 -1.79 2.99
C SER A 291 21.64 -0.68 3.96
N ALA A 292 22.03 -1.02 5.19
CA ALA A 292 22.32 -0.06 6.24
C ALA A 292 23.80 0.04 6.57
N PHE A 293 24.27 1.27 6.74
CA PHE A 293 25.59 1.59 7.29
C PHE A 293 25.44 2.72 8.30
N HIS A 294 25.99 2.52 9.50
CA HIS A 294 26.06 3.56 10.51
C HIS A 294 27.51 3.83 10.96
N ASP A 295 27.92 5.09 10.90
CA ASP A 295 29.19 5.54 11.50
C ASP A 295 28.94 6.32 12.78
N PHE A 296 29.45 5.79 13.91
CA PHE A 296 29.41 6.47 15.21
C PHE A 296 30.78 7.05 15.61
N SER A 297 31.77 7.04 14.70
CA SER A 297 33.14 7.45 15.02
C SER A 297 33.27 8.95 15.30
N GLY A 298 32.37 9.77 14.75
CA GLY A 298 32.48 11.23 14.76
C GLY A 298 33.59 11.78 13.85
N THR A 299 34.24 10.90 13.08
CA THR A 299 35.33 11.23 12.14
C THR A 299 34.93 11.07 10.68
N TRP A 300 33.67 10.73 10.41
CA TRP A 300 33.15 10.53 9.06
C TRP A 300 33.30 11.78 8.19
N LYS A 301 33.63 11.58 6.92
CA LYS A 301 33.72 12.63 5.90
C LYS A 301 33.03 12.18 4.62
N TRP A 302 31.99 12.89 4.20
CA TRP A 302 31.26 12.61 2.97
C TRP A 302 32.10 12.86 1.71
N THR A 303 33.14 13.69 1.82
CA THR A 303 34.13 13.96 0.78
C THR A 303 35.20 12.86 0.65
N SER A 304 35.22 11.88 1.55
CA SER A 304 36.19 10.79 1.50
C SER A 304 35.88 9.81 0.36
N PRO A 305 36.90 9.09 -0.17
CA PRO A 305 36.68 8.02 -1.12
C PRO A 305 35.92 6.81 -0.54
N GLU A 306 35.77 6.73 0.78
CA GLU A 306 35.04 5.65 1.44
C GLU A 306 33.52 5.80 1.26
N ALA A 307 32.98 7.03 1.27
CA ALA A 307 31.55 7.27 1.08
C ALA A 307 30.98 6.66 -0.24
N PRO A 308 31.55 6.94 -1.43
CA PRO A 308 31.08 6.31 -2.67
C PRO A 308 31.37 4.80 -2.71
N ARG A 309 32.43 4.32 -2.04
CA ARG A 309 32.71 2.88 -1.93
C ARG A 309 31.63 2.16 -1.13
N ILE A 310 31.25 2.68 0.04
CA ILE A 310 30.17 2.14 0.88
C ILE A 310 28.86 2.13 0.10
N PHE A 311 28.56 3.21 -0.64
CA PHE A 311 27.38 3.24 -1.50
C PHE A 311 27.42 2.14 -2.56
N ALA A 312 28.52 2.01 -3.30
CA ALA A 312 28.66 1.01 -4.35
C ALA A 312 28.55 -0.43 -3.81
N GLU A 313 29.17 -0.72 -2.66
CA GLU A 313 29.10 -2.03 -2.01
C GLU A 313 27.70 -2.37 -1.48
N SER A 314 26.98 -1.36 -0.98
CA SER A 314 25.57 -1.49 -0.56
C SER A 314 24.66 -1.73 -1.76
N ALA A 315 24.87 -0.99 -2.85
CA ALA A 315 24.03 -0.99 -4.05
C ALA A 315 24.00 -2.34 -4.79
N LYS A 316 24.98 -3.23 -4.56
CA LYS A 316 25.05 -4.56 -5.20
C LYS A 316 23.79 -5.42 -4.97
N TYR A 317 23.19 -5.32 -3.78
CA TYR A 317 22.13 -6.22 -3.33
C TYR A 317 20.92 -5.50 -2.73
N ALA A 318 20.90 -4.17 -2.77
CA ALA A 318 19.91 -3.34 -2.10
C ALA A 318 19.06 -2.52 -3.07
N ASP A 319 17.79 -2.32 -2.70
CA ASP A 319 16.86 -1.43 -3.40
C ASP A 319 16.96 0.01 -2.86
N ILE A 320 17.29 0.13 -1.58
CA ILE A 320 17.55 1.40 -0.87
C ILE A 320 18.90 1.29 -0.16
N VAL A 321 19.77 2.28 -0.35
CA VAL A 321 21.01 2.45 0.42
C VAL A 321 20.75 3.45 1.54
N LYS A 322 20.96 3.01 2.78
CA LYS A 322 20.80 3.78 4.02
C LYS A 322 22.17 4.06 4.64
N MET A 323 22.59 5.31 4.64
CA MET A 323 23.89 5.73 5.21
C MET A 323 23.67 6.81 6.27
N ILE A 324 23.98 6.49 7.52
CA ILE A 324 23.76 7.38 8.66
C ILE A 324 25.08 7.63 9.39
N ALA A 325 25.53 8.87 9.48
CA ALA A 325 26.86 9.17 10.00
C ALA A 325 26.85 10.20 11.12
N MET A 326 27.65 9.99 12.16
CA MET A 326 27.93 10.99 13.19
C MET A 326 28.91 12.02 12.63
N VAL A 327 28.54 13.30 12.76
CA VAL A 327 29.36 14.42 12.29
C VAL A 327 29.59 15.41 13.43
N THR A 328 30.68 16.16 13.32
CA THR A 328 31.10 17.14 14.33
C THR A 328 31.05 18.58 13.82
N THR A 329 30.61 18.79 12.58
CA THR A 329 30.56 20.11 11.93
C THR A 329 29.24 20.30 11.18
N ILE A 330 28.82 21.55 11.01
CA ILE A 330 27.60 21.88 10.25
C ILE A 330 27.83 21.69 8.74
N GLU A 331 29.06 21.88 8.27
CA GLU A 331 29.48 21.78 6.88
C GLU A 331 29.23 20.38 6.31
N ALA A 332 29.32 19.34 7.15
CA ALA A 332 29.07 17.96 6.75
C ALA A 332 27.65 17.73 6.20
N ASN A 333 26.67 18.59 6.50
CA ASN A 333 25.35 18.53 5.89
C ASN A 333 25.39 18.95 4.41
N TYR A 334 26.15 19.99 4.07
CA TYR A 334 26.31 20.42 2.68
C TYR A 334 27.12 19.41 1.88
N GLU A 335 28.14 18.82 2.49
CA GLU A 335 28.91 17.73 1.88
C GLU A 335 28.01 16.51 1.59
N LEU A 336 27.11 16.15 2.49
CA LEU A 336 26.12 15.10 2.27
C LEU A 336 25.18 15.43 1.11
N GLU A 337 24.66 16.67 1.01
CA GLU A 337 23.80 17.03 -0.12
C GLU A 337 24.55 17.05 -1.46
N TYR A 338 25.84 17.44 -1.46
CA TYR A 338 26.70 17.28 -2.63
C TYR A 338 26.91 15.80 -3.00
N PHE A 339 27.16 14.95 -2.01
CA PHE A 339 27.26 13.51 -2.20
C PHE A 339 25.97 12.92 -2.78
N ARG A 340 24.81 13.29 -2.24
CA ARG A 340 23.48 12.88 -2.73
C ARG A 340 23.27 13.25 -4.20
N SER A 341 23.61 14.48 -4.57
CA SER A 341 23.55 14.94 -5.96
C SER A 341 24.47 14.13 -6.88
N THR A 342 25.70 13.84 -6.42
CA THR A 342 26.68 13.04 -7.16
C THR A 342 26.21 11.62 -7.40
N ILE A 343 25.68 10.96 -6.36
CA ILE A 343 25.13 9.61 -6.46
C ILE A 343 23.96 9.58 -7.45
N LYS A 344 23.02 10.51 -7.35
CA LYS A 344 21.88 10.61 -8.29
C LYS A 344 22.33 10.84 -9.73
N GLY A 345 23.37 11.65 -9.94
CA GLY A 345 23.95 11.87 -11.26
C GLY A 345 24.68 10.66 -11.84
N THR A 346 25.29 9.84 -10.97
CA THR A 346 26.14 8.69 -11.36
C THR A 346 25.32 7.41 -11.58
N TYR A 347 24.43 7.08 -10.64
CA TYR A 347 23.65 5.84 -10.63
C TYR A 347 22.22 6.02 -11.18
N GLY A 348 21.80 7.27 -11.40
CA GLY A 348 20.45 7.58 -11.85
C GLY A 348 19.43 7.49 -10.69
N PRO A 349 18.19 7.09 -10.98
CA PRO A 349 17.11 7.09 -9.97
C PRO A 349 17.18 5.93 -8.96
N TYR A 350 17.97 4.88 -9.20
CA TYR A 350 18.04 3.70 -8.33
C TYR A 350 19.48 3.17 -8.19
N PRO A 351 19.84 2.56 -7.03
CA PRO A 351 19.02 2.43 -5.82
C PRO A 351 18.81 3.79 -5.12
N LEU A 352 17.72 3.90 -4.34
CA LEU A 352 17.41 5.16 -3.64
C LEU A 352 18.41 5.39 -2.50
N LEU A 353 18.75 6.65 -2.20
CA LEU A 353 19.65 7.02 -1.10
C LEU A 353 18.88 7.67 0.06
N SER A 354 18.73 6.94 1.17
CA SER A 354 18.36 7.48 2.47
C SER A 354 19.63 7.81 3.24
N ALA A 355 19.94 9.09 3.43
CA ALA A 355 21.18 9.46 4.10
C ALA A 355 21.01 10.70 4.96
N VAL A 356 21.48 10.60 6.21
CA VAL A 356 21.36 11.66 7.22
C VAL A 356 22.58 11.68 8.14
N ASN A 357 22.85 12.83 8.70
CA ASN A 357 23.83 13.03 9.76
C ASN A 357 23.15 12.95 11.13
N MET A 358 23.84 12.35 12.10
CA MET A 358 23.42 12.24 13.49
C MET A 358 23.82 13.48 14.30
N GLY A 359 23.21 13.61 15.48
CA GLY A 359 23.46 14.72 16.39
C GLY A 359 22.73 15.99 16.02
N GLN A 360 22.79 16.99 16.89
CA GLN A 360 22.10 18.27 16.69
C GLN A 360 22.60 18.99 15.43
N LEU A 361 23.92 18.95 15.19
CA LEU A 361 24.52 19.53 13.98
C LEU A 361 24.04 18.84 12.70
N GLY A 362 23.58 17.58 12.77
CA GLY A 362 23.07 16.83 11.63
C GLY A 362 21.62 17.12 11.25
N GLN A 363 20.87 17.90 12.05
CA GLN A 363 19.42 18.11 11.86
C GLN A 363 19.05 18.67 10.47
N LEU A 364 19.91 19.50 9.87
CA LEU A 364 19.69 20.02 8.51
C LEU A 364 19.56 18.88 7.49
N SER A 365 20.46 17.89 7.53
CA SER A 365 20.39 16.75 6.61
C SER A 365 19.12 15.90 6.78
N ARG A 366 18.57 15.82 8.00
CA ARG A 366 17.30 15.11 8.27
C ARG A 366 16.12 15.84 7.64
N ALA A 367 16.11 17.18 7.73
CA ALA A 367 15.10 17.99 7.06
C ALA A 367 15.23 17.88 5.53
N LEU A 368 16.45 17.85 4.98
CA LEU A 368 16.65 17.81 3.51
C LEU A 368 16.48 16.42 2.89
N ASN A 369 16.73 15.33 3.63
CA ASN A 369 16.59 13.97 3.13
C ASN A 369 15.14 13.67 2.70
N THR A 370 14.95 13.16 1.49
CA THR A 370 13.62 12.89 0.91
C THR A 370 13.23 11.41 0.87
N VAL A 371 14.17 10.51 1.16
CA VAL A 371 13.97 9.06 1.06
C VAL A 371 14.00 8.44 2.44
N PHE A 372 12.87 7.91 2.91
CA PHE A 372 12.73 7.20 4.18
C PHE A 372 13.49 7.91 5.31
N SER A 373 13.16 9.17 5.59
CA SER A 373 13.74 9.89 6.72
C SER A 373 13.28 9.27 8.05
N PRO A 374 14.20 8.84 8.93
CA PRO A 374 13.83 8.35 10.26
C PRO A 374 13.28 9.52 11.08
N ILE A 375 12.05 9.39 11.57
CA ILE A 375 11.36 10.39 12.42
C ILE A 375 11.12 9.84 13.82
N THR A 376 10.97 10.75 14.80
CA THR A 376 10.57 10.42 16.18
C THR A 376 9.18 10.96 16.48
N HIS A 377 8.67 10.67 17.68
CA HIS A 377 7.42 11.23 18.19
C HIS A 377 7.52 11.44 19.71
N PRO A 378 6.92 12.50 20.29
CA PRO A 378 6.99 12.76 21.74
C PRO A 378 6.44 11.65 22.65
N LEU A 379 5.56 10.80 22.11
CA LEU A 379 4.98 9.65 22.81
C LEU A 379 5.87 8.39 22.78
N LEU A 380 7.01 8.41 22.09
CA LEU A 380 7.96 7.30 22.12
C LEU A 380 8.73 7.30 23.45
N PRO A 381 9.05 6.11 24.01
CA PRO A 381 9.74 6.00 25.29
C PRO A 381 11.18 6.53 25.22
N MET A 382 11.81 6.41 24.04
CA MET A 382 13.13 6.93 23.76
C MET A 382 13.27 7.32 22.29
N ILE A 383 14.16 8.26 22.02
CA ILE A 383 14.56 8.65 20.68
C ILE A 383 15.56 7.61 20.15
N ALA A 384 15.33 7.08 18.94
CA ALA A 384 16.14 6.00 18.38
C ALA A 384 17.59 6.42 18.04
N ALA A 385 17.81 7.68 17.64
CA ALA A 385 19.14 8.22 17.36
C ALA A 385 19.26 9.71 17.75
N PRO A 386 20.46 10.20 18.14
CA PRO A 386 20.66 11.61 18.47
C PRO A 386 20.28 12.57 17.33
N GLY A 387 19.61 13.66 17.68
CA GLY A 387 19.20 14.72 16.75
C GLY A 387 18.03 14.36 15.82
N GLN A 388 17.33 13.25 16.06
CA GLN A 388 16.15 12.87 15.30
C GLN A 388 15.01 13.88 15.48
N LEU A 389 14.26 14.12 14.41
CA LEU A 389 13.17 15.11 14.35
C LEU A 389 11.83 14.40 14.18
N THR A 390 10.76 15.02 14.65
CA THR A 390 9.39 14.65 14.34
C THR A 390 9.03 15.06 12.90
N ALA A 391 7.96 14.50 12.35
CA ALA A 391 7.44 14.93 11.04
C ALA A 391 7.07 16.44 11.05
N ALA A 392 6.52 16.92 12.16
CA ALA A 392 6.16 18.32 12.37
C ALA A 392 7.39 19.25 12.33
N GLU A 393 8.44 18.93 13.10
CA GLU A 393 9.69 19.71 13.09
C GLU A 393 10.36 19.75 11.72
N ILE A 394 10.32 18.63 10.97
CA ILE A 394 10.82 18.59 9.59
C ILE A 394 10.02 19.56 8.69
N ASN A 395 8.69 19.51 8.76
CA ASN A 395 7.83 20.38 7.95
C ASN A 395 8.02 21.86 8.31
N GLU A 396 8.14 22.17 9.60
CA GLU A 396 8.40 23.53 10.10
C GLU A 396 9.77 24.03 9.61
N ALA A 397 10.83 23.24 9.74
CA ALA A 397 12.16 23.59 9.25
C ALA A 397 12.15 23.84 7.73
N LEU A 398 11.48 22.98 6.96
CA LEU A 398 11.33 23.15 5.51
C LEU A 398 10.53 24.42 5.18
N HIS A 399 9.54 24.78 5.99
CA HIS A 399 8.79 26.01 5.80
C HIS A 399 9.67 27.24 6.03
N ILE A 400 10.39 27.29 7.15
CA ILE A 400 11.30 28.38 7.51
C ILE A 400 12.39 28.55 6.44
N MET A 401 12.92 27.45 5.89
CA MET A 401 13.93 27.47 4.82
C MET A 401 13.35 27.79 3.43
N GLY A 402 12.04 28.02 3.30
CA GLY A 402 11.38 28.28 2.01
C GLY A 402 11.28 27.06 1.09
N GLN A 403 11.59 25.86 1.56
CA GLN A 403 11.46 24.60 0.82
C GLN A 403 10.02 24.08 0.81
N LEU A 404 9.23 24.45 1.83
CA LEU A 404 7.78 24.24 1.94
C LEU A 404 7.03 25.59 2.00
N PRO A 405 6.91 26.33 0.89
CA PRO A 405 6.08 27.53 0.81
C PRO A 405 4.64 27.26 1.22
N LYS A 406 4.07 28.19 1.99
CA LYS A 406 2.65 28.25 2.31
C LYS A 406 1.80 28.28 1.04
N ARG A 407 0.67 27.58 1.08
CA ARG A 407 -0.33 27.52 0.01
C ARG A 407 -1.73 27.53 0.59
N ASP A 408 -2.67 28.03 -0.21
CA ASP A 408 -4.09 28.02 0.12
C ASP A 408 -4.73 26.76 -0.47
N LEU A 409 -5.28 25.93 0.42
CA LEU A 409 -6.03 24.73 0.11
C LEU A 409 -7.53 24.99 0.30
N TYR A 410 -8.35 24.35 -0.51
CA TYR A 410 -9.79 24.62 -0.53
C TYR A 410 -10.62 23.34 -0.38
N ALA A 411 -11.68 23.42 0.42
CA ALA A 411 -12.78 22.46 0.37
C ALA A 411 -13.97 23.14 -0.32
N ILE A 412 -14.21 22.79 -1.58
CA ILE A 412 -15.23 23.42 -2.43
C ILE A 412 -16.47 22.54 -2.44
N GLY A 413 -17.59 23.03 -1.92
CA GLY A 413 -18.83 22.26 -1.97
C GLY A 413 -20.08 22.97 -1.50
N SER A 414 -21.13 22.20 -1.19
CA SER A 414 -22.46 22.75 -0.85
C SER A 414 -22.61 23.19 0.62
N PHE A 415 -21.58 23.01 1.45
CA PHE A 415 -21.64 23.26 2.89
C PHE A 415 -20.43 24.05 3.38
N ARG A 416 -20.66 24.93 4.36
CA ARG A 416 -19.58 25.55 5.15
C ARG A 416 -19.12 24.57 6.22
N SER A 417 -17.81 24.29 6.23
CA SER A 417 -17.08 23.43 7.17
C SER A 417 -17.71 22.05 7.45
N THR A 418 -17.12 21.01 6.88
CA THR A 418 -17.45 19.62 7.15
C THR A 418 -16.57 19.05 8.27
N PRO A 419 -17.00 17.98 8.98
CA PRO A 419 -16.12 17.25 9.90
C PRO A 419 -14.80 16.83 9.25
N GLN A 420 -14.85 16.44 7.96
CA GLN A 420 -13.69 16.11 7.15
C GLN A 420 -12.74 17.31 6.97
N SER A 421 -13.24 18.49 6.62
CA SER A 421 -12.38 19.68 6.48
C SER A 421 -11.78 20.12 7.81
N MET A 422 -12.53 20.04 8.92
CA MET A 422 -11.99 20.32 10.25
C MET A 422 -10.89 19.33 10.64
N PHE A 423 -11.08 18.05 10.30
CA PHE A 423 -10.07 17.02 10.51
C PHE A 423 -8.79 17.30 9.69
N MET A 424 -8.93 17.66 8.41
CA MET A 424 -7.79 18.01 7.57
C MET A 424 -7.03 19.24 8.10
N GLU A 425 -7.74 20.28 8.54
CA GLU A 425 -7.14 21.46 9.18
C GLU A 425 -6.35 21.07 10.44
N LYS A 426 -6.93 20.22 11.30
CA LYS A 426 -6.22 19.69 12.46
C LYS A 426 -4.96 18.93 12.06
N CYS A 427 -5.03 18.07 11.03
CA CYS A 427 -3.86 17.36 10.53
C CYS A 427 -2.76 18.32 10.05
N PHE A 428 -3.12 19.42 9.40
CA PHE A 428 -2.14 20.41 8.95
C PHE A 428 -1.44 21.06 10.14
N ASN A 429 -2.19 21.41 11.19
CA ASN A 429 -1.63 22.01 12.40
C ASN A 429 -0.73 21.04 13.16
N GLU A 430 -1.17 19.80 13.38
CA GLU A 430 -0.39 18.78 14.11
C GLU A 430 0.91 18.38 13.36
N LEU A 431 0.89 18.45 12.03
CA LEU A 431 2.06 18.20 11.19
C LEU A 431 2.88 19.46 10.90
N SER A 432 2.59 20.60 11.54
CA SER A 432 3.22 21.90 11.26
C SER A 432 3.31 22.24 9.76
N LEU A 433 2.28 21.85 9.00
CA LEU A 433 2.17 22.22 7.61
C LEU A 433 1.73 23.69 7.51
N PRO A 434 2.39 24.51 6.68
CA PRO A 434 2.13 25.95 6.63
C PRO A 434 0.88 26.32 5.83
N HIS A 435 0.10 25.34 5.37
CA HIS A 435 -1.03 25.53 4.48
C HIS A 435 -2.27 26.03 5.21
N THR A 436 -3.09 26.81 4.52
CA THR A 436 -4.37 27.32 5.00
C THR A 436 -5.51 26.57 4.32
N LEU A 437 -6.42 25.96 5.07
CA LEU A 437 -7.60 25.28 4.51
C LEU A 437 -8.83 26.19 4.60
N THR A 438 -9.45 26.51 3.47
CA THR A 438 -10.66 27.33 3.42
C THR A 438 -11.82 26.55 2.82
N SER A 439 -12.93 26.44 3.55
CA SER A 439 -14.18 25.90 3.00
C SER A 439 -14.94 26.98 2.26
N ILE A 440 -15.29 26.73 1.00
CA ILE A 440 -16.05 27.67 0.16
C ILE A 440 -17.27 27.00 -0.47
N ASP A 441 -18.36 27.76 -0.53
CA ASP A 441 -19.58 27.32 -1.19
C ASP A 441 -19.36 27.24 -2.71
N ARG A 442 -19.95 26.23 -3.36
CA ARG A 442 -19.91 26.08 -4.81
C ARG A 442 -20.70 27.22 -5.45
N GLY A 443 -19.96 28.23 -5.93
CA GLY A 443 -20.51 29.38 -6.62
C GLY A 443 -21.02 29.06 -8.04
N PRO A 444 -21.50 30.09 -8.76
CA PRO A 444 -21.88 29.95 -10.16
C PRO A 444 -20.69 29.51 -11.03
N THR A 445 -20.97 29.10 -12.27
CA THR A 445 -19.94 28.73 -13.27
C THR A 445 -18.87 29.82 -13.36
N GLY A 446 -17.58 29.44 -13.30
CA GLY A 446 -16.46 30.38 -13.26
C GLY A 446 -15.89 30.62 -11.85
N SER A 447 -16.57 30.23 -10.78
CA SER A 447 -16.08 30.44 -9.41
C SER A 447 -14.86 29.59 -9.05
N ILE A 448 -14.80 28.34 -9.51
CA ILE A 448 -13.66 27.45 -9.25
C ILE A 448 -12.43 27.95 -10.00
N GLU A 449 -12.63 28.38 -11.23
CA GLU A 449 -11.62 28.93 -12.13
C GLU A 449 -10.91 30.14 -11.51
N ARG A 450 -11.68 31.01 -10.83
CA ARG A 450 -11.12 32.17 -10.11
C ARG A 450 -10.27 31.79 -8.90
N VAL A 451 -10.52 30.63 -8.29
CA VAL A 451 -9.77 30.15 -7.12
C VAL A 451 -8.50 29.44 -7.58
N ILE A 452 -8.62 28.52 -8.55
CA ILE A 452 -7.47 27.73 -9.02
C ILE A 452 -6.44 28.54 -9.80
N THR A 453 -6.80 29.72 -10.30
CA THR A 453 -5.88 30.65 -11.00
C THR A 453 -5.10 31.54 -10.04
N GLN A 454 -5.38 31.49 -8.74
CA GLN A 454 -4.65 32.28 -7.75
C GLN A 454 -3.22 31.77 -7.59
N PRO A 455 -2.20 32.66 -7.52
CA PRO A 455 -0.80 32.24 -7.36
C PRO A 455 -0.52 31.45 -6.08
N SER A 456 -1.33 31.64 -5.03
CA SER A 456 -1.20 30.96 -3.74
C SER A 456 -1.91 29.61 -3.69
N PHE A 457 -2.72 29.26 -4.71
CA PHE A 457 -3.46 28.01 -4.76
C PHE A 457 -2.52 26.81 -4.58
N GLY A 458 -2.87 25.88 -3.69
CA GLY A 458 -2.14 24.63 -3.45
C GLY A 458 -2.90 23.39 -3.88
N GLY A 459 -4.23 23.49 -3.99
CA GLY A 459 -5.10 22.37 -4.30
C GLY A 459 -6.49 22.50 -3.69
N ALA A 460 -7.40 21.65 -4.11
CA ALA A 460 -8.77 21.64 -3.62
C ALA A 460 -9.38 20.25 -3.64
N SER A 461 -10.20 19.93 -2.63
CA SER A 461 -11.20 18.87 -2.71
C SER A 461 -12.53 19.47 -3.17
N VAL A 462 -13.21 18.84 -4.13
CA VAL A 462 -14.40 19.35 -4.81
C VAL A 462 -15.55 18.36 -4.66
N HIS A 463 -16.61 18.76 -3.97
CA HIS A 463 -17.79 17.94 -3.75
C HIS A 463 -19.10 18.73 -3.95
N PRO A 464 -20.00 18.34 -4.87
CA PRO A 464 -19.88 17.22 -5.80
C PRO A 464 -18.72 17.39 -6.79
N PRO A 465 -18.22 16.33 -7.45
CA PRO A 465 -17.14 16.46 -8.43
C PRO A 465 -17.54 17.34 -9.63
N ILE A 466 -16.54 17.74 -10.42
CA ILE A 466 -16.69 18.48 -11.68
C ILE A 466 -16.35 17.59 -12.87
N ALA A 467 -16.88 17.91 -14.05
CA ALA A 467 -16.55 17.17 -15.27
C ALA A 467 -15.08 17.37 -15.64
N SER A 468 -14.40 16.31 -16.09
CA SER A 468 -12.99 16.37 -16.49
C SER A 468 -12.75 17.31 -17.68
N GLY A 469 -13.74 17.55 -18.55
CA GLY A 469 -13.62 18.44 -19.72
C GLY A 469 -13.55 19.95 -19.45
N THR A 470 -13.40 20.40 -18.20
CA THR A 470 -13.30 21.84 -17.89
C THR A 470 -11.97 22.42 -18.39
N SER A 471 -12.03 23.46 -19.23
CA SER A 471 -10.85 24.08 -19.87
C SER A 471 -9.82 24.66 -18.91
N SER A 472 -10.16 24.81 -17.63
CA SER A 472 -9.33 25.48 -16.63
C SER A 472 -8.38 24.55 -15.89
N ILE A 473 -8.50 23.23 -16.07
CA ILE A 473 -7.57 22.24 -15.55
C ILE A 473 -6.79 21.68 -16.74
N PRO A 474 -5.50 22.02 -16.89
CA PRO A 474 -4.71 21.72 -18.08
C PRO A 474 -4.29 20.25 -18.18
N ALA A 475 -4.13 19.55 -17.05
CA ALA A 475 -3.76 18.14 -17.00
C ALA A 475 -4.72 17.35 -16.12
N ILE A 476 -5.03 16.12 -16.53
CA ILE A 476 -5.99 15.25 -15.85
C ILE A 476 -5.35 13.87 -15.77
N SER A 477 -5.46 13.21 -14.62
CA SER A 477 -4.98 11.84 -14.47
C SER A 477 -5.75 10.90 -15.38
N GLU A 478 -5.11 9.81 -15.80
CA GLU A 478 -5.76 8.79 -16.63
C GLU A 478 -7.03 8.25 -15.97
N ALA A 479 -7.01 8.11 -14.64
CA ALA A 479 -8.17 7.71 -13.86
C ALA A 479 -9.30 8.74 -13.91
N ALA A 480 -9.03 10.02 -13.61
CA ALA A 480 -10.06 11.07 -13.66
C ALA A 480 -10.58 11.31 -15.09
N GLN A 481 -9.74 11.12 -16.10
CA GLN A 481 -10.13 11.19 -17.51
C GLN A 481 -11.07 10.06 -17.87
N ALA A 482 -10.75 8.81 -17.49
CA ALA A 482 -11.61 7.65 -17.75
C ALA A 482 -12.92 7.72 -16.97
N ILE A 483 -12.89 8.18 -15.71
CA ILE A 483 -14.08 8.40 -14.88
C ILE A 483 -14.96 9.52 -15.45
N GLY A 484 -14.35 10.53 -16.07
CA GLY A 484 -15.03 11.73 -16.56
C GLY A 484 -15.29 12.78 -15.47
N LEU A 485 -14.81 12.55 -14.25
CA LEU A 485 -15.05 13.39 -13.08
C LEU A 485 -13.76 13.64 -12.29
N VAL A 486 -13.58 14.89 -11.86
CA VAL A 486 -12.51 15.36 -10.97
C VAL A 486 -13.12 15.73 -9.63
N ASP A 487 -12.63 15.13 -8.55
CA ASP A 487 -13.01 15.47 -7.17
C ASP A 487 -11.85 16.10 -6.39
N THR A 488 -10.63 16.08 -6.94
CA THR A 488 -9.43 16.59 -6.29
C THR A 488 -8.59 17.33 -7.32
N ILE A 489 -8.19 18.56 -7.03
CA ILE A 489 -7.33 19.38 -7.88
C ILE A 489 -6.02 19.58 -7.14
N VAL A 490 -4.91 19.17 -7.74
CA VAL A 490 -3.58 19.26 -7.12
C VAL A 490 -2.74 20.30 -7.85
N ALA A 491 -2.10 21.19 -7.11
CA ALA A 491 -1.07 22.06 -7.67
C ALA A 491 0.28 21.33 -7.69
N MET A 492 0.70 20.89 -8.87
CA MET A 492 2.01 20.30 -9.10
C MET A 492 3.06 21.41 -9.19
N ARG A 493 4.19 21.22 -8.50
CA ARG A 493 5.38 22.01 -8.79
C ARG A 493 5.92 21.55 -10.14
N GLY A 494 5.98 22.45 -11.11
CA GLY A 494 6.64 22.15 -12.38
C GLY A 494 8.07 21.69 -12.11
N SER A 495 8.42 20.48 -12.54
CA SER A 495 9.79 19.97 -12.56
C SER A 495 10.57 20.67 -13.68
N GLY A 496 10.72 21.99 -13.59
CA GLY A 496 11.55 22.74 -14.52
C GLY A 496 13.01 22.39 -14.30
N ARG A 497 13.71 21.98 -15.36
CA ARG A 497 15.18 22.07 -15.38
C ARG A 497 15.55 23.54 -15.08
N PRO A 498 16.64 23.83 -14.33
CA PRO A 498 17.03 25.21 -13.97
C PRO A 498 17.48 26.11 -15.15
N GLN A 499 17.09 25.83 -16.39
CA GLN A 499 17.70 26.43 -17.58
C GLN A 499 16.74 27.27 -18.45
N GLN A 500 15.52 27.60 -18.00
CA GLN A 500 14.71 28.60 -18.71
C GLN A 500 14.16 29.69 -17.75
N PRO A 501 14.27 30.98 -18.11
CA PRO A 501 13.84 32.11 -17.29
C PRO A 501 12.33 32.37 -17.37
N ALA A 502 11.52 31.34 -17.56
CA ALA A 502 10.06 31.46 -17.48
C ALA A 502 9.64 31.30 -16.00
N PRO A 503 8.67 32.10 -15.51
CA PRO A 503 8.11 31.85 -14.18
C PRO A 503 7.60 30.40 -14.13
N PRO A 504 7.84 29.64 -13.04
CA PRO A 504 7.38 28.27 -12.94
C PRO A 504 5.85 28.26 -13.05
N GLN A 505 5.33 27.91 -14.22
CA GLN A 505 3.90 27.87 -14.43
C GLN A 505 3.35 26.72 -13.59
N GLN A 506 2.50 27.06 -12.62
CA GLN A 506 1.86 26.10 -11.75
C GLN A 506 1.04 25.13 -12.61
N GLN A 507 1.47 23.86 -12.64
CA GLN A 507 0.75 22.82 -13.36
C GLN A 507 -0.35 22.32 -12.45
N LEU A 508 -1.60 22.45 -12.88
CA LEU A 508 -2.74 21.89 -12.15
C LEU A 508 -3.05 20.51 -12.71
N MET A 509 -3.29 19.56 -11.82
CA MET A 509 -3.68 18.20 -12.16
C MET A 509 -5.03 17.87 -11.54
N GLY A 510 -5.99 17.48 -12.39
CA GLY A 510 -7.28 16.95 -11.97
C GLY A 510 -7.16 15.46 -11.64
N GLU A 511 -7.59 15.10 -10.44
CA GLU A 511 -7.57 13.76 -9.89
C GLU A 511 -8.95 13.33 -9.41
N ASN A 512 -9.08 12.03 -9.19
CA ASN A 512 -10.24 11.44 -8.55
C ASN A 512 -9.75 10.59 -7.36
N ALA A 513 -10.00 11.01 -6.14
CA ALA A 513 -9.63 10.31 -4.92
C ALA A 513 -10.69 9.24 -4.55
N THR A 514 -11.94 9.44 -4.95
CA THR A 514 -13.06 8.54 -4.60
C THR A 514 -12.84 7.11 -5.08
N TRP A 515 -12.36 6.90 -6.31
CA TRP A 515 -12.11 5.52 -6.80
C TRP A 515 -10.99 4.82 -6.01
N LYS A 516 -9.98 5.57 -5.53
CA LYS A 516 -8.91 5.03 -4.68
C LYS A 516 -9.48 4.61 -3.33
N GLY A 517 -10.37 5.42 -2.76
CA GLY A 517 -11.11 5.10 -1.54
C GLY A 517 -11.95 3.83 -1.68
N ILE A 518 -12.74 3.72 -2.76
CA ILE A 518 -13.53 2.52 -3.07
C ILE A 518 -12.62 1.29 -3.21
N ARG A 519 -11.52 1.41 -3.97
CA ARG A 519 -10.58 0.31 -4.17
C ARG A 519 -9.96 -0.14 -2.85
N ALA A 520 -9.50 0.78 -2.01
CA ALA A 520 -8.91 0.48 -0.70
C ALA A 520 -9.90 -0.22 0.24
N THR A 521 -11.18 0.21 0.25
CA THR A 521 -12.24 -0.45 1.03
C THR A 521 -12.48 -1.88 0.54
N LEU A 522 -12.55 -2.10 -0.78
CA LEU A 522 -12.74 -3.43 -1.35
C LEU A 522 -11.57 -4.36 -1.01
N THR A 523 -10.33 -3.88 -1.10
CA THR A 523 -9.12 -4.69 -0.85
C THR A 523 -8.73 -4.82 0.62
N ARG A 524 -9.63 -4.48 1.55
CA ARG A 524 -9.36 -4.56 3.00
C ARG A 524 -9.31 -6.00 3.51
N ASP A 525 -10.28 -6.82 3.10
CA ASP A 525 -10.44 -8.21 3.56
C ASP A 525 -10.34 -9.25 2.44
N TYR A 526 -9.97 -8.80 1.23
CA TYR A 526 -9.80 -9.61 0.03
C TYR A 526 -8.61 -9.09 -0.76
N VAL A 527 -7.84 -10.00 -1.37
CA VAL A 527 -6.72 -9.60 -2.23
C VAL A 527 -7.26 -9.07 -3.57
N PRO A 528 -6.51 -8.20 -4.29
CA PRO A 528 -6.95 -7.68 -5.58
C PRO A 528 -7.34 -8.75 -6.60
N SER A 529 -6.61 -9.87 -6.67
CA SER A 529 -6.91 -10.98 -7.60
C SER A 529 -8.24 -11.69 -7.32
N ALA A 530 -8.80 -11.57 -6.10
CA ALA A 530 -10.08 -12.20 -5.75
C ALA A 530 -11.24 -11.70 -6.62
N TYR A 531 -11.09 -10.51 -7.20
CA TYR A 531 -12.07 -9.85 -8.07
C TYR A 531 -11.92 -10.22 -9.54
N ARG A 532 -10.77 -10.76 -9.94
CA ARG A 532 -10.37 -10.90 -11.35
C ARG A 532 -11.31 -11.83 -12.12
N GLY A 533 -11.82 -11.37 -13.26
CA GLY A 533 -12.70 -12.13 -14.14
C GLY A 533 -14.10 -12.43 -13.56
N ARG A 534 -14.42 -11.92 -12.37
CA ARG A 534 -15.71 -12.17 -11.71
C ARG A 534 -16.77 -11.15 -12.13
N ALA A 535 -18.03 -11.52 -11.95
CA ALA A 535 -19.16 -10.63 -12.19
C ALA A 535 -19.38 -9.66 -11.01
N ALA A 536 -19.75 -8.42 -11.30
CA ALA A 536 -20.17 -7.42 -10.32
C ALA A 536 -21.51 -6.79 -10.70
N ILE A 537 -22.25 -6.29 -9.71
CA ILE A 537 -23.52 -5.57 -9.92
C ILE A 537 -23.40 -4.17 -9.32
N ILE A 538 -23.77 -3.13 -10.08
CA ILE A 538 -23.83 -1.75 -9.62
C ILE A 538 -25.25 -1.23 -9.74
N LEU A 539 -25.78 -0.68 -8.64
CA LEU A 539 -27.07 0.00 -8.61
C LEU A 539 -26.83 1.51 -8.48
N ALA A 540 -27.30 2.30 -9.44
CA ALA A 540 -27.18 3.76 -9.39
C ALA A 540 -28.33 4.44 -10.14
N GLY A 541 -28.59 5.71 -9.84
CA GLY A 541 -29.56 6.52 -10.59
C GLY A 541 -29.01 7.03 -11.93
N SER A 542 -27.69 7.20 -12.02
CA SER A 542 -27.00 7.67 -13.22
C SER A 542 -25.60 7.05 -13.37
N GLU A 543 -25.05 7.14 -14.58
CA GLU A 543 -23.66 6.72 -14.86
C GLU A 543 -22.64 7.55 -14.07
N SER A 544 -22.89 8.85 -13.88
CA SER A 544 -22.00 9.75 -13.14
C SER A 544 -21.79 9.26 -11.71
N GLU A 545 -22.84 8.80 -11.04
CA GLU A 545 -22.78 8.25 -9.67
C GLU A 545 -22.00 6.93 -9.61
N ALA A 546 -22.05 6.13 -10.68
CA ALA A 546 -21.38 4.84 -10.76
C ALA A 546 -19.93 4.90 -11.29
N SER A 547 -19.54 5.99 -11.96
CA SER A 547 -18.29 6.10 -12.73
C SER A 547 -17.02 5.74 -11.94
N ALA A 548 -16.84 6.31 -10.74
CA ALA A 548 -15.72 5.99 -9.86
C ALA A 548 -15.71 4.52 -9.40
N THR A 549 -16.90 3.95 -9.18
CA THR A 549 -17.07 2.53 -8.83
C THR A 549 -16.68 1.63 -10.00
N ILE A 550 -17.16 1.94 -11.21
CA ILE A 550 -16.83 1.18 -12.43
C ILE A 550 -15.31 1.16 -12.63
N PHE A 551 -14.66 2.31 -12.48
CA PHE A 551 -13.21 2.41 -12.60
C PHE A 551 -12.48 1.60 -11.53
N ALA A 552 -12.89 1.71 -10.27
CA ALA A 552 -12.31 0.94 -9.16
C ALA A 552 -12.42 -0.58 -9.40
N LEU A 553 -13.58 -1.08 -9.81
CA LEU A 553 -13.79 -2.50 -10.11
C LEU A 553 -12.94 -2.97 -11.31
N ARG A 554 -12.82 -2.16 -12.36
CA ARG A 554 -11.93 -2.47 -13.49
C ARG A 554 -10.46 -2.51 -13.09
N SER A 555 -10.02 -1.63 -12.20
CA SER A 555 -8.65 -1.65 -11.68
C SER A 555 -8.33 -2.92 -10.87
N LEU A 556 -9.36 -3.62 -10.39
CA LEU A 556 -9.27 -4.94 -9.73
C LEU A 556 -9.43 -6.11 -10.72
N GLY A 557 -9.57 -5.83 -12.02
CA GLY A 557 -9.71 -6.85 -13.06
C GLY A 557 -11.07 -7.54 -13.09
N VAL A 558 -12.12 -6.94 -12.51
CA VAL A 558 -13.50 -7.46 -12.61
C VAL A 558 -13.88 -7.63 -14.09
N GLY A 559 -14.53 -8.76 -14.40
CA GLY A 559 -14.93 -9.12 -15.77
C GLY A 559 -16.22 -8.42 -16.18
N ALA A 560 -17.34 -9.12 -16.08
CA ALA A 560 -18.66 -8.57 -16.41
C ALA A 560 -19.14 -7.63 -15.29
N ILE A 561 -19.54 -6.41 -15.63
CA ILE A 561 -20.15 -5.47 -14.69
C ILE A 561 -21.58 -5.20 -15.16
N HIS A 562 -22.55 -5.61 -14.34
CA HIS A 562 -23.96 -5.43 -14.61
C HIS A 562 -24.49 -4.17 -13.94
N THR A 563 -25.30 -3.38 -14.64
CA THR A 563 -25.84 -2.12 -14.13
C THR A 563 -27.34 -2.17 -13.92
N VAL A 564 -27.81 -1.55 -12.84
CA VAL A 564 -29.23 -1.39 -12.49
C VAL A 564 -29.55 0.08 -12.32
N GLY A 565 -30.58 0.55 -13.02
CA GLY A 565 -31.06 1.94 -12.93
C GLY A 565 -30.51 2.89 -13.99
N PHE A 566 -29.42 2.54 -14.67
CA PHE A 566 -28.83 3.34 -15.76
C PHE A 566 -28.23 2.48 -16.87
N ARG A 567 -28.02 3.11 -18.03
CA ARG A 567 -27.20 2.58 -19.14
C ARG A 567 -26.01 3.50 -19.35
N ALA A 568 -24.81 2.92 -19.33
CA ALA A 568 -23.58 3.67 -19.54
C ALA A 568 -23.42 4.13 -21.00
N ARG A 569 -22.78 5.27 -21.19
CA ARG A 569 -22.46 5.89 -22.48
C ARG A 569 -21.05 6.48 -22.41
N GLY A 570 -20.20 6.12 -23.37
CA GLY A 570 -18.83 6.68 -23.46
C GLY A 570 -17.74 5.68 -23.09
N PRO A 571 -16.55 6.13 -22.63
CA PRO A 571 -15.37 5.27 -22.43
C PRO A 571 -15.58 4.17 -21.39
N LEU A 572 -16.46 4.39 -20.41
CA LEU A 572 -16.81 3.40 -19.40
C LEU A 572 -17.89 2.41 -19.87
N ALA A 573 -18.52 2.59 -21.03
CA ALA A 573 -19.62 1.73 -21.45
C ALA A 573 -19.20 0.32 -21.91
N GLU A 574 -17.96 0.15 -22.36
CA GLU A 574 -17.45 -1.12 -22.89
C GLU A 574 -17.51 -2.25 -21.85
N GLY A 575 -18.18 -3.36 -22.15
CA GLY A 575 -18.31 -4.49 -21.22
C GLY A 575 -19.30 -4.28 -20.07
N LEU A 576 -20.08 -3.18 -20.06
CA LEU A 576 -21.18 -2.99 -19.11
C LEU A 576 -22.49 -3.59 -19.65
N GLU A 577 -23.17 -4.38 -18.81
CA GLU A 577 -24.40 -5.07 -19.18
C GLU A 577 -25.61 -4.56 -18.36
N PRO A 578 -26.50 -3.74 -18.93
CA PRO A 578 -27.64 -3.25 -18.19
C PRO A 578 -28.67 -4.35 -17.95
N PHE A 579 -29.11 -4.51 -16.70
CA PHE A 579 -30.27 -5.34 -16.39
C PHE A 579 -31.55 -4.66 -16.89
N THR A 580 -32.09 -5.18 -17.98
CA THR A 580 -33.33 -4.69 -18.61
C THR A 580 -34.55 -5.49 -18.17
N SER A 581 -34.37 -6.65 -17.55
CA SER A 581 -35.45 -7.54 -17.12
C SER A 581 -35.06 -8.44 -15.94
N ILE A 582 -36.03 -9.08 -15.32
CA ILE A 582 -35.78 -10.11 -14.29
C ILE A 582 -35.06 -11.35 -14.83
N GLN A 583 -35.16 -11.61 -16.15
CA GLN A 583 -34.39 -12.68 -16.81
C GLN A 583 -32.90 -12.33 -16.83
N SER A 584 -32.54 -11.06 -17.03
CA SER A 584 -31.14 -10.60 -16.97
C SER A 584 -30.52 -10.85 -15.59
N VAL A 585 -31.28 -10.71 -14.51
CA VAL A 585 -30.83 -11.05 -13.16
C VAL A 585 -30.54 -12.54 -13.03
N LYS A 586 -31.38 -13.42 -13.60
CA LYS A 586 -31.16 -14.87 -13.56
C LYS A 586 -29.93 -15.35 -14.36
N MET A 587 -29.46 -14.55 -15.32
CA MET A 587 -28.28 -14.89 -16.14
C MET A 587 -26.97 -14.71 -15.39
N VAL A 588 -26.96 -13.95 -14.29
CA VAL A 588 -25.78 -13.79 -13.45
C VAL A 588 -25.84 -14.84 -12.36
N GLU A 589 -25.14 -15.96 -12.55
CA GLU A 589 -25.25 -17.07 -11.60
C GLU A 589 -24.79 -16.69 -10.19
N GLN A 590 -23.62 -16.04 -10.06
CA GLN A 590 -23.11 -15.54 -8.78
C GLN A 590 -22.21 -14.30 -8.93
N PRO A 591 -22.70 -13.09 -8.56
CA PRO A 591 -21.84 -11.91 -8.48
C PRO A 591 -20.92 -11.99 -7.26
N PHE A 592 -19.67 -11.58 -7.42
CA PHE A 592 -18.71 -11.45 -6.32
C PHE A 592 -18.86 -10.13 -5.58
N VAL A 593 -19.19 -9.06 -6.31
CA VAL A 593 -19.36 -7.71 -5.73
C VAL A 593 -20.72 -7.15 -6.08
N MET A 594 -21.35 -6.48 -5.11
CA MET A 594 -22.51 -5.64 -5.31
C MET A 594 -22.25 -4.26 -4.73
N VAL A 595 -22.47 -3.20 -5.51
CA VAL A 595 -22.29 -1.82 -5.07
C VAL A 595 -23.60 -1.06 -5.22
N SER A 596 -24.06 -0.41 -4.16
CA SER A 596 -25.21 0.50 -4.19
C SER A 596 -24.72 1.94 -4.11
N ALA A 597 -24.86 2.69 -5.21
CA ALA A 597 -24.69 4.14 -5.27
C ALA A 597 -26.05 4.87 -5.34
N LEU A 598 -27.10 4.25 -4.79
CA LEU A 598 -28.44 4.82 -4.78
C LEU A 598 -28.56 5.96 -3.76
N PRO A 599 -29.42 6.96 -4.01
CA PRO A 599 -29.70 8.00 -3.03
C PRO A 599 -30.51 7.43 -1.84
N PRO A 600 -30.52 8.10 -0.68
CA PRO A 600 -31.12 7.58 0.56
C PRO A 600 -32.55 7.08 0.43
N GLU A 601 -33.38 7.77 -0.34
CA GLU A 601 -34.80 7.46 -0.54
C GLU A 601 -35.00 6.15 -1.30
N LYS A 602 -33.97 5.68 -2.03
CA LYS A 602 -33.97 4.47 -2.84
C LYS A 602 -33.07 3.37 -2.29
N SER A 603 -32.39 3.59 -1.17
CA SER A 603 -31.44 2.65 -0.58
C SER A 603 -32.02 1.26 -0.31
N LEU A 604 -33.31 1.16 0.00
CA LEU A 604 -34.01 -0.12 0.25
C LEU A 604 -34.13 -1.02 -0.99
N LEU A 605 -34.04 -0.46 -2.20
CA LEU A 605 -34.23 -1.20 -3.46
C LEU A 605 -33.18 -2.28 -3.70
N VAL A 606 -32.04 -2.22 -3.01
CA VAL A 606 -30.96 -3.22 -3.10
C VAL A 606 -31.27 -4.51 -2.33
N GLN A 607 -32.10 -4.45 -1.29
CA GLN A 607 -32.31 -5.58 -0.38
C GLN A 607 -32.87 -6.85 -1.05
N PRO A 608 -33.82 -6.78 -2.01
CA PRO A 608 -34.29 -7.98 -2.71
C PRO A 608 -33.15 -8.69 -3.46
N LEU A 609 -32.24 -7.95 -4.09
CA LEU A 609 -31.10 -8.52 -4.80
C LEU A 609 -30.09 -9.15 -3.83
N LEU A 610 -29.80 -8.50 -2.71
CA LEU A 610 -28.93 -9.06 -1.66
C LEU A 610 -29.46 -10.41 -1.15
N ARG A 611 -30.78 -10.51 -0.93
CA ARG A 611 -31.44 -11.76 -0.50
C ARG A 611 -31.45 -12.82 -1.60
N HIS A 612 -31.64 -12.43 -2.86
CA HIS A 612 -31.63 -13.33 -4.00
C HIS A 612 -30.27 -14.03 -4.14
N TYR A 613 -29.19 -13.26 -4.06
CA TYR A 613 -27.82 -13.75 -4.18
C TYR A 613 -27.18 -14.18 -2.85
N ARG A 614 -28.00 -14.52 -1.85
CA ARG A 614 -27.51 -15.01 -0.56
C ARG A 614 -26.59 -16.22 -0.71
N THR A 615 -25.64 -16.37 0.21
CA THR A 615 -24.80 -17.56 0.26
C THR A 615 -25.63 -18.75 0.74
N SER A 616 -26.06 -19.63 -0.18
CA SER A 616 -26.69 -20.90 0.17
C SER A 616 -25.60 -21.94 0.35
N GLY A 617 -25.43 -22.47 1.57
CA GLY A 617 -24.37 -23.43 1.91
C GLY A 617 -24.52 -24.83 1.29
N ARG A 618 -24.96 -24.94 0.03
CA ARG A 618 -25.35 -26.20 -0.63
C ARG A 618 -24.83 -26.38 -2.06
N THR A 619 -23.93 -25.53 -2.57
CA THR A 619 -23.32 -25.75 -3.89
C THR A 619 -21.97 -26.44 -3.77
N SER A 620 -21.83 -27.57 -4.47
CA SER A 620 -20.60 -28.35 -4.69
C SER A 620 -20.09 -28.05 -6.11
N PRO A 621 -18.79 -27.76 -6.34
CA PRO A 621 -17.71 -27.66 -5.36
C PRO A 621 -17.97 -26.48 -4.40
N PRO A 622 -17.38 -26.46 -3.18
CA PRO A 622 -17.60 -25.41 -2.20
C PRO A 622 -17.26 -24.05 -2.83
N SER A 623 -18.29 -23.37 -3.34
CA SER A 623 -18.14 -22.11 -4.05
C SER A 623 -17.60 -21.08 -3.07
N THR A 624 -16.63 -20.28 -3.51
CA THR A 624 -16.01 -19.20 -2.72
C THR A 624 -17.06 -18.44 -1.93
N ARG A 625 -16.98 -18.48 -0.60
CA ARG A 625 -17.97 -17.80 0.25
C ARG A 625 -17.82 -16.28 0.19
N GLY A 626 -16.65 -15.80 -0.22
CA GLY A 626 -16.36 -14.38 -0.37
C GLY A 626 -17.34 -13.70 -1.33
N LYS A 627 -18.17 -12.82 -0.79
CA LYS A 627 -18.98 -11.87 -1.55
C LYS A 627 -18.92 -10.53 -0.83
N VAL A 628 -18.80 -9.45 -1.60
CA VAL A 628 -18.60 -8.10 -1.06
C VAL A 628 -19.76 -7.19 -1.44
N TYR A 629 -20.37 -6.57 -0.44
CA TYR A 629 -21.36 -5.53 -0.61
C TYR A 629 -20.77 -4.18 -0.18
N LEU A 630 -20.88 -3.18 -1.04
CA LEU A 630 -20.45 -1.81 -0.77
C LEU A 630 -21.64 -0.87 -0.88
N ASP A 631 -21.92 -0.17 0.21
CA ASP A 631 -23.00 0.81 0.27
C ASP A 631 -22.45 2.23 0.23
N LEU A 632 -22.63 2.92 -0.91
CA LEU A 632 -22.17 4.29 -1.14
C LEU A 632 -23.27 5.34 -0.89
N THR A 633 -24.42 4.94 -0.35
CA THR A 633 -25.51 5.87 -0.05
C THR A 633 -25.09 6.88 1.04
N ARG A 634 -25.13 8.18 0.72
CA ARG A 634 -24.81 9.30 1.63
C ARG A 634 -26.06 9.90 2.26
N GLY A 635 -26.08 10.10 3.57
CA GLY A 635 -27.14 10.80 4.30
C GLY A 635 -28.12 9.90 5.05
N GLU A 636 -29.06 10.52 5.77
CA GLU A 636 -30.09 9.82 6.55
C GLU A 636 -30.98 8.98 5.64
N ARG A 637 -31.16 7.70 6.00
CA ARG A 637 -31.89 6.73 5.20
C ARG A 637 -32.80 5.86 6.05
N THR A 638 -33.80 5.29 5.40
CA THR A 638 -34.70 4.32 6.04
C THR A 638 -34.18 2.90 5.84
N GLY A 639 -34.01 2.18 6.95
CA GLY A 639 -33.55 0.79 6.96
C GLY A 639 -32.03 0.59 6.87
N ASP A 640 -31.63 -0.68 6.85
CA ASP A 640 -30.23 -1.10 7.01
C ASP A 640 -29.82 -2.12 5.93
N PRO A 641 -29.48 -1.65 4.70
CA PRO A 641 -28.98 -2.51 3.64
C PRO A 641 -27.71 -3.28 4.02
N VAL A 642 -26.81 -2.66 4.79
CA VAL A 642 -25.54 -3.25 5.24
C VAL A 642 -25.82 -4.46 6.14
N GLY A 643 -26.66 -4.34 7.17
CA GLY A 643 -27.01 -5.47 8.01
C GLY A 643 -27.85 -6.54 7.29
N VAL A 644 -28.66 -6.16 6.29
CA VAL A 644 -29.32 -7.15 5.40
C VAL A 644 -28.29 -7.94 4.60
N ALA A 645 -27.26 -7.28 4.06
CA ALA A 645 -26.18 -7.93 3.34
C ALA A 645 -25.41 -8.90 4.25
N VAL A 646 -25.04 -8.47 5.47
CA VAL A 646 -24.37 -9.33 6.46
C VAL A 646 -25.21 -10.56 6.78
N ARG A 647 -26.52 -10.40 7.06
CA ARG A 647 -27.45 -11.53 7.30
C ARG A 647 -27.61 -12.45 6.08
N ALA A 648 -27.38 -11.95 4.88
CA ALA A 648 -27.40 -12.72 3.64
C ALA A 648 -26.04 -13.38 3.31
N GLY A 649 -25.02 -13.21 4.17
CA GLY A 649 -23.70 -13.82 4.02
C GLY A 649 -22.70 -13.02 3.20
N TRP A 650 -22.90 -11.69 3.07
CA TRP A 650 -21.97 -10.78 2.42
C TRP A 650 -21.02 -10.15 3.45
N THR A 651 -19.75 -9.94 3.07
CA THR A 651 -18.90 -8.94 3.73
C THR A 651 -19.38 -7.57 3.28
N ALA A 652 -19.80 -6.72 4.21
CA ALA A 652 -20.46 -5.45 3.87
C ALA A 652 -19.70 -4.25 4.45
N TYR A 653 -19.52 -3.22 3.63
CA TYR A 653 -18.91 -1.95 4.02
C TYR A 653 -19.85 -0.77 3.75
N GLY A 654 -19.79 0.25 4.60
CA GLY A 654 -20.57 1.47 4.45
C GLY A 654 -19.79 2.60 3.82
N ILE A 655 -20.49 3.70 3.52
CA ILE A 655 -19.90 4.91 2.93
C ILE A 655 -18.85 5.53 3.85
N GLU A 656 -18.98 5.38 5.17
CA GLU A 656 -18.00 5.87 6.15
C GLU A 656 -16.59 5.30 5.91
N ASP A 657 -16.49 4.01 5.59
CA ASP A 657 -15.20 3.38 5.30
C ASP A 657 -14.59 3.95 4.01
N VAL A 658 -15.41 4.21 2.99
CA VAL A 658 -14.98 4.80 1.72
C VAL A 658 -14.58 6.26 1.89
N ASP A 659 -15.33 7.04 2.66
CA ASP A 659 -15.04 8.45 2.93
C ASP A 659 -13.76 8.61 3.77
N ALA A 660 -13.52 7.72 4.74
CA ALA A 660 -12.28 7.69 5.50
C ALA A 660 -11.08 7.40 4.58
N TRP A 661 -11.13 6.37 3.73
CA TRP A 661 -10.05 6.11 2.76
C TRP A 661 -9.91 7.23 1.72
N THR A 662 -11.01 7.81 1.25
CA THR A 662 -10.98 8.95 0.33
C THR A 662 -10.29 10.15 0.98
N THR A 663 -10.48 10.36 2.29
CA THR A 663 -9.78 11.40 3.05
C THR A 663 -8.28 11.12 3.15
N VAL A 664 -7.89 9.87 3.43
CA VAL A 664 -6.46 9.44 3.43
C VAL A 664 -5.82 9.77 2.07
N GLU A 665 -6.46 9.38 0.98
CA GLU A 665 -5.95 9.63 -0.37
C GLU A 665 -5.96 11.12 -0.75
N THR A 666 -6.94 11.88 -0.28
CA THR A 666 -7.01 13.33 -0.49
C THR A 666 -5.85 14.04 0.22
N LEU A 667 -5.55 13.69 1.47
CA LEU A 667 -4.39 14.21 2.20
C LEU A 667 -3.08 13.85 1.49
N ARG A 668 -2.95 12.60 1.01
CA ARG A 668 -1.79 12.16 0.25
C ARG A 668 -1.62 12.97 -1.04
N LEU A 669 -2.70 13.22 -1.77
CA LEU A 669 -2.68 13.99 -3.02
C LEU A 669 -2.38 15.48 -2.79
N LEU A 670 -3.00 16.11 -1.78
CA LEU A 670 -2.89 17.56 -1.57
C LEU A 670 -1.59 17.97 -0.86
N VAL A 671 -1.16 17.22 0.15
CA VAL A 671 -0.03 17.60 1.01
C VAL A 671 1.07 16.54 1.13
N GLY A 672 0.92 15.39 0.46
CA GLY A 672 1.92 14.33 0.48
C GLY A 672 2.08 13.63 1.83
N GLN A 673 1.20 13.89 2.80
CA GLN A 673 1.24 13.28 4.13
C GLN A 673 0.42 12.01 4.16
N ASN A 674 0.90 11.03 4.91
CA ASN A 674 0.17 9.80 5.16
C ASN A 674 -0.44 9.86 6.56
N VAL A 675 -1.70 9.48 6.68
CA VAL A 675 -2.43 9.45 7.94
C VAL A 675 -3.12 8.10 8.05
N PRO A 676 -2.99 7.35 9.16
CA PRO A 676 -3.57 6.03 9.28
C PRO A 676 -5.09 6.03 9.10
N PHE A 677 -5.62 5.06 8.35
CA PHE A 677 -7.05 4.91 8.11
C PHE A 677 -7.86 4.85 9.41
N ASP A 678 -7.39 4.06 10.39
CA ASP A 678 -8.09 3.89 11.67
C ASP A 678 -8.13 5.22 12.46
N PHE A 679 -7.08 6.05 12.37
CA PHE A 679 -7.07 7.41 12.91
C PHE A 679 -8.09 8.32 12.20
N VAL A 680 -8.10 8.33 10.86
CA VAL A 680 -9.07 9.12 10.09
C VAL A 680 -10.49 8.71 10.45
N ARG A 681 -10.78 7.41 10.43
CA ARG A 681 -12.10 6.86 10.75
C ARG A 681 -12.56 7.22 12.16
N MET A 682 -11.65 7.26 13.14
CA MET A 682 -11.95 7.66 14.50
C MET A 682 -12.21 9.18 14.60
N ALA A 683 -11.35 9.99 13.98
CA ALA A 683 -11.26 11.43 14.21
C ALA A 683 -12.10 12.28 13.25
N SER A 684 -12.49 11.77 12.08
CA SER A 684 -13.37 12.47 11.14
C SER A 684 -14.84 12.49 11.59
N GLY A 685 -15.15 11.85 12.72
CA GLY A 685 -16.50 11.70 13.26
C GLY A 685 -17.27 10.59 12.56
N ARG A 686 -17.90 9.69 13.34
CA ARG A 686 -19.07 8.97 12.84
C ARG A 686 -20.17 10.00 12.71
N VAL A 687 -20.69 10.21 11.51
CA VAL A 687 -21.98 10.87 11.34
C VAL A 687 -23.00 9.85 11.84
N PHE A 688 -23.21 9.83 13.16
CA PHE A 688 -24.13 8.92 13.84
C PHE A 688 -25.56 9.12 13.36
#